data_AF-M2NM23-F1
#
_entry.id   AF-M2NM23-F1
#
_cell.length_a   1.000
_cell.length_b   1.000
_cell.length_c   1.000
_cell.angle_alpha   90.00
_cell.angle_beta   90.00
_cell.angle_gamma   90.00
#
_symmetry.space_group_name_H-M   'P 1'
#
loop_
_entity.id
_entity.type
_entity.pdbx_description
1 polymer ?
#
loop_
_entity_poly.entity_id
_entity_poly.type
_entity_poly.pdbx_seq_one_letter_code
_entity_poly.pdbx_strand_id
1 'polypeptide(L)'
;MRLPDPRKSRAVLVGVSEYATLEELPGVANNIETLHDAMTDPELWGLSEEHCVALLNPESPDEVMDAVHRAASEATDALLFYYAGHGLLDNRFELYLAMPGSDNDRLYRSVRYDDIRREVVGTALSCYGKVVLLDCCYSGRAIGGMGGSVDDLADQARVDGTYVMTATAETRKALAPPGERYTAFTGALVDKLTRGLPDGPELLDMETLFYHVKADLQARHFPVPQQRSRNDGAAITLVRNRWSAGRTIVERPVVTPRSLPRPPAGFEPFLRRRPSDVYAEVRTLRAHELGEIAEQLLVASAALRPDQEVAAIVGLLRRSDASKDVATVLEAASRRPPEEILGILDALYDTELPDDAALLLRAAGSGPVGDVAALAHLLQKRFPLDRDLVRLLDAALDAAQASSSLIDLVNALWVAGLREEVDSLIGRTVTRLPASAVLALADELRSVGREEAAFGLYAASAEAMVSRPPDVVAQLCHAMTEAGRPADSDAVAEAVIGGTGDVGGLLAIALAFWETGQEEHAERVLTRAAKVLPDDAVISFVAELRAHGRDDAAHRFCLQAMLNRSARSIREILAELRDEGWPVLAKQVLDEVSAQVSVATVAEFLVLCTAADRQRVLSLAVKREREYVAKLLKLLLSAHPALAREFADQITAKAENRTELLPVVIKGLDSRYKEQVLARVVDNNGGPELVTLLKALPVPDAKYLMFLIVRTGQAKFLSVVSGLPGRDPHSFLRSQPVERLPVLVKMLLTVPHGKRYTDAMLDELAAPERGLLAVTQELSYLFDENETVVGKLLLGRTLIGRSSDDLKNFVQAVRIEGCSAVLAATADWVKEHYEEVGATDGILRRIGLPEYASRRSLFGRRAKD
;
A
#
# COMPACT_ATOMS: atom_id res chain seq x y z
N MET A 1 10.13 1.52 -45.76
CA MET A 1 9.96 2.94 -45.37
C MET A 1 9.76 3.77 -46.62
N ARG A 2 8.87 4.76 -46.60
CA ARG A 2 8.69 5.75 -47.68
C ARG A 2 8.75 7.15 -47.07
N LEU A 3 9.26 8.12 -47.82
CA LEU A 3 9.16 9.55 -47.46
C LEU A 3 7.70 10.02 -47.68
N PRO A 4 7.12 10.84 -46.79
CA PRO A 4 5.77 11.40 -46.99
C PRO A 4 5.70 12.31 -48.23
N ASP A 5 4.62 12.24 -49.01
CA ASP A 5 4.41 13.07 -50.20
C ASP A 5 4.28 14.54 -49.78
N PRO A 6 5.20 15.43 -50.21
CA PRO A 6 5.21 16.83 -49.76
C PRO A 6 3.98 17.62 -50.22
N ARG A 7 3.25 17.16 -51.24
CA ARG A 7 2.01 17.81 -51.71
C ARG A 7 0.83 17.51 -50.80
N LYS A 8 0.90 16.40 -50.06
CA LYS A 8 -0.15 15.88 -49.18
C LYS A 8 0.18 16.04 -47.70
N SER A 9 1.34 16.59 -47.42
CA SER A 9 1.85 16.79 -46.06
C SER A 9 1.79 18.26 -45.68
N ARG A 10 1.74 18.53 -44.38
CA ARG A 10 1.74 19.89 -43.82
C ARG A 10 2.70 19.96 -42.63
N ALA A 11 3.32 21.11 -42.43
CA ALA A 11 4.09 21.42 -41.23
C ALA A 11 3.65 22.77 -40.63
N VAL A 12 3.56 22.82 -39.30
CA VAL A 12 3.35 24.05 -38.54
C VAL A 12 4.47 24.17 -37.52
N LEU A 13 5.30 25.19 -37.65
CA LEU A 13 6.45 25.48 -36.80
C LEU A 13 6.15 26.75 -36.01
N VAL A 14 6.01 26.63 -34.68
CA VAL A 14 5.67 27.75 -33.79
C VAL A 14 6.84 28.02 -32.88
N GLY A 15 7.33 29.27 -32.86
CA GLY A 15 8.42 29.68 -31.98
C GLY A 15 8.09 30.97 -31.27
N VAL A 16 8.36 31.02 -29.97
CA VAL A 16 8.25 32.24 -29.17
C VAL A 16 9.61 32.56 -28.56
N SER A 17 10.24 33.59 -29.11
CA SER A 17 11.58 34.08 -28.77
C SER A 17 11.53 35.34 -27.90
N GLU A 18 10.48 36.15 -28.04
CA GLU A 18 10.28 37.40 -27.30
C GLU A 18 9.08 37.27 -26.37
N TYR A 19 9.24 37.73 -25.12
CA TYR A 19 8.18 37.68 -24.10
C TYR A 19 8.08 39.02 -23.37
N ALA A 20 6.86 39.44 -23.06
CA ALA A 20 6.63 40.65 -22.28
C ALA A 20 7.05 40.50 -20.81
N THR A 21 6.97 39.29 -20.27
CA THR A 21 7.12 39.00 -18.83
C THR A 21 8.03 37.81 -18.51
N LEU A 22 8.22 36.88 -19.43
CA LEU A 22 9.12 35.74 -19.29
C LEU A 22 10.51 36.08 -19.85
N GLU A 23 11.50 35.24 -19.58
CA GLU A 23 12.85 35.40 -20.14
C GLU A 23 12.85 35.20 -21.66
N GLU A 24 13.54 36.06 -22.40
CA GLU A 24 13.69 35.94 -23.85
C GLU A 24 14.51 34.70 -24.25
N LEU A 25 14.15 34.08 -25.36
CA LEU A 25 14.78 32.87 -25.90
C LEU A 25 15.23 33.15 -27.36
N PRO A 26 16.26 33.97 -27.59
CA PRO A 26 16.64 34.42 -28.93
C PRO A 26 17.03 33.27 -29.88
N GLY A 27 17.52 32.15 -29.35
CA GLY A 27 17.82 30.94 -30.15
C GLY A 27 16.59 30.33 -30.83
N VAL A 28 15.37 30.61 -30.35
CA VAL A 28 14.12 30.10 -30.94
C VAL A 28 13.85 30.70 -32.32
N ALA A 29 14.22 31.95 -32.57
CA ALA A 29 14.07 32.53 -33.91
C ALA A 29 14.90 31.75 -34.96
N ASN A 30 16.15 31.43 -34.62
CA ASN A 30 17.04 30.64 -35.47
C ASN A 30 16.56 29.19 -35.65
N ASN A 31 15.92 28.62 -34.62
CA ASN A 31 15.31 27.29 -34.70
C ASN A 31 14.22 27.25 -35.80
N ILE A 32 13.29 28.21 -35.76
CA ILE A 32 12.15 28.27 -36.68
C ILE A 32 12.64 28.48 -38.11
N GLU A 33 13.54 29.44 -38.32
CA GLU A 33 14.12 29.71 -39.63
C GLU A 33 14.81 28.47 -40.20
N THR A 34 15.67 27.82 -39.41
CA THR A 34 16.46 26.68 -39.90
C THR A 34 15.61 25.41 -40.12
N LEU A 35 14.62 25.17 -39.27
CA LEU A 35 13.69 24.05 -39.47
C LEU A 35 12.78 24.29 -40.66
N HIS A 36 12.30 25.52 -40.86
CA HIS A 36 11.51 25.88 -42.05
C HIS A 36 12.30 25.60 -43.33
N ASP A 37 13.55 26.05 -43.40
CA ASP A 37 14.45 25.78 -44.53
C ASP A 37 14.68 24.27 -44.73
N ALA A 38 14.85 23.52 -43.64
CA ALA A 38 15.06 22.07 -43.73
C ALA A 38 13.82 21.32 -44.23
N MET A 39 12.61 21.73 -43.85
CA MET A 39 11.38 21.07 -44.27
C MET A 39 11.01 21.42 -45.74
N THR A 40 11.38 22.61 -46.20
CA THR A 40 11.12 23.07 -47.57
C THR A 40 12.21 22.66 -48.57
N ASP A 41 13.38 22.25 -48.10
CA ASP A 41 14.48 21.76 -48.93
C ASP A 41 14.08 20.51 -49.76
N PRO A 42 14.11 20.56 -51.11
CA PRO A 42 13.81 19.43 -51.98
C PRO A 42 14.71 18.21 -51.77
N GLU A 43 15.92 18.39 -51.25
CA GLU A 43 16.85 17.29 -50.94
C GLU A 43 16.52 16.60 -49.61
N LEU A 44 15.68 17.19 -48.76
CA LEU A 44 15.22 16.62 -47.49
C LEU A 44 13.77 16.13 -47.59
N TRP A 45 12.79 17.00 -47.38
CA TRP A 45 11.36 16.68 -47.49
C TRP A 45 10.72 17.35 -48.71
N GLY A 46 11.03 18.62 -48.95
CA GLY A 46 10.58 19.36 -50.13
C GLY A 46 9.14 19.85 -50.03
N LEU A 47 8.66 20.21 -48.83
CA LEU A 47 7.39 20.92 -48.69
C LEU A 47 7.45 22.23 -49.49
N SER A 48 6.33 22.62 -50.10
CA SER A 48 6.22 23.99 -50.63
C SER A 48 6.10 24.98 -49.47
N GLU A 49 6.47 26.24 -49.74
CA GLU A 49 6.30 27.37 -48.81
C GLU A 49 4.88 27.43 -48.21
N GLU A 50 3.87 27.17 -49.04
CA GLU A 50 2.46 27.14 -48.63
C GLU A 50 2.08 25.94 -47.73
N HIS A 51 2.90 24.88 -47.70
CA HIS A 51 2.66 23.69 -46.88
C HIS A 51 3.51 23.64 -45.59
N CYS A 52 4.41 24.60 -45.38
CA CYS A 52 5.25 24.73 -44.19
C CYS A 52 5.01 26.11 -43.54
N VAL A 53 4.08 26.18 -42.59
CA VAL A 53 3.73 27.45 -41.93
C VAL A 53 4.67 27.68 -40.74
N ALA A 54 5.45 28.75 -40.78
CA ALA A 54 6.28 29.20 -39.66
C ALA A 54 5.65 30.43 -38.96
N LEU A 55 5.36 30.31 -37.67
CA LEU A 55 4.83 31.39 -36.82
C LEU A 55 5.88 31.75 -35.76
N LEU A 56 6.52 32.91 -35.92
CA LEU A 56 7.45 33.46 -34.93
C LEU A 56 6.78 34.57 -34.13
N ASN A 57 6.78 34.45 -32.80
CA ASN A 57 6.14 35.36 -31.86
C ASN A 57 4.66 35.66 -32.21
N PRO A 58 3.77 34.64 -32.28
CA PRO A 58 2.39 34.83 -32.71
C PRO A 58 1.63 35.75 -31.73
N GLU A 59 0.72 36.56 -32.25
CA GLU A 59 0.03 37.61 -31.48
C GLU A 59 -1.03 37.03 -30.53
N SER A 60 -1.57 35.85 -30.85
CA SER A 60 -2.66 35.24 -30.07
C SER A 60 -2.65 33.70 -30.13
N PRO A 61 -3.24 33.02 -29.13
CA PRO A 61 -3.51 31.58 -29.19
C PRO A 61 -4.35 31.16 -30.40
N ASP A 62 -5.30 32.00 -30.81
CA ASP A 62 -6.20 31.73 -31.93
C ASP A 62 -5.42 31.61 -33.25
N GLU A 63 -4.40 32.44 -33.46
CA GLU A 63 -3.52 32.37 -34.64
C GLU A 63 -2.84 31.00 -34.77
N VAL A 64 -2.35 30.45 -33.65
CA VAL A 64 -1.71 29.12 -33.61
C VAL A 64 -2.74 28.04 -33.86
N MET A 65 -3.90 28.10 -33.19
CA MET A 65 -4.96 27.11 -33.34
C MET A 65 -5.52 27.08 -34.77
N ASP A 66 -5.72 28.23 -35.40
CA ASP A 66 -6.19 28.34 -36.78
C ASP A 66 -5.18 27.75 -37.77
N ALA A 67 -3.89 27.99 -37.56
CA ALA A 67 -2.83 27.41 -38.39
C ALA A 67 -2.78 25.88 -38.26
N VAL A 68 -2.86 25.37 -37.03
CA VAL A 68 -2.87 23.93 -36.76
C VAL A 68 -4.13 23.27 -37.31
N HIS A 69 -5.30 23.88 -37.12
CA HIS A 69 -6.56 23.37 -37.65
C HIS A 69 -6.55 23.29 -39.17
N ARG A 70 -6.07 24.34 -39.86
CA ARG A 70 -5.93 24.34 -41.33
C ARG A 70 -4.98 23.25 -41.80
N ALA A 71 -3.79 23.17 -41.20
CA ALA A 71 -2.80 22.15 -41.56
C ALA A 71 -3.33 20.73 -41.31
N ALA A 72 -4.01 20.49 -40.18
CA ALA A 72 -4.60 19.21 -39.83
C ALA A 72 -5.74 18.81 -40.78
N SER A 73 -6.55 19.78 -41.22
CA SER A 73 -7.66 19.55 -42.16
C SER A 73 -7.19 19.24 -43.58
N GLU A 74 -6.04 19.76 -43.98
CA GLU A 74 -5.49 19.59 -45.34
C GLU A 74 -4.52 18.40 -45.47
N ALA A 75 -3.87 17.98 -44.38
CA ALA A 75 -2.89 16.90 -44.39
C ALA A 75 -3.55 15.53 -44.62
N THR A 76 -3.06 14.81 -45.62
CA THR A 76 -3.53 13.47 -45.99
C THR A 76 -2.43 12.41 -46.02
N ASP A 77 -1.15 12.80 -45.85
CA ASP A 77 -0.04 11.85 -45.71
C ASP A 77 0.68 12.04 -44.37
N ALA A 78 1.32 13.20 -44.14
CA ALA A 78 1.95 13.51 -42.87
C ALA A 78 1.68 14.94 -42.37
N LEU A 79 1.60 15.10 -41.05
CA LEU A 79 1.46 16.37 -40.35
C LEU A 79 2.59 16.50 -39.32
N LEU A 80 3.37 17.57 -39.40
CA LEU A 80 4.38 17.94 -38.41
C LEU A 80 3.91 19.18 -37.63
N PHE A 81 3.84 19.07 -36.31
CA PHE A 81 3.73 20.22 -35.41
C PHE A 81 5.03 20.34 -34.61
N TYR A 82 5.65 21.51 -34.64
CA TYR A 82 6.81 21.85 -33.84
C TYR A 82 6.50 23.09 -33.00
N TYR A 83 6.85 23.05 -31.72
CA TYR A 83 6.79 24.21 -30.84
C TYR A 83 8.11 24.40 -30.08
N ALA A 84 8.60 25.64 -30.01
CA ALA A 84 9.72 26.03 -29.15
C ALA A 84 9.44 27.31 -28.37
N GLY A 85 9.69 27.28 -27.07
CA GLY A 85 9.43 28.40 -26.16
C GLY A 85 9.32 27.97 -24.71
N HIS A 86 8.73 28.81 -23.87
CA HIS A 86 8.41 28.45 -22.49
C HIS A 86 7.22 27.48 -22.44
N GLY A 87 7.30 26.51 -21.54
CA GLY A 87 6.19 25.64 -21.15
C GLY A 87 5.71 26.05 -19.76
N LEU A 88 4.41 26.26 -19.62
CA LEU A 88 3.76 26.63 -18.36
C LEU A 88 2.86 25.49 -17.89
N LEU A 89 2.62 25.42 -16.58
CA LEU A 89 1.76 24.42 -15.96
C LEU A 89 0.63 25.10 -15.20
N ASP A 90 -0.57 24.53 -15.25
CA ASP A 90 -1.67 24.91 -14.38
C ASP A 90 -1.63 24.17 -13.03
N ASN A 91 -2.59 24.45 -12.15
CA ASN A 91 -2.71 23.79 -10.84
C ASN A 91 -3.02 22.28 -10.93
N ARG A 92 -3.39 21.78 -12.11
CA ARG A 92 -3.60 20.35 -12.41
C ARG A 92 -2.39 19.75 -13.12
N PHE A 93 -1.31 20.53 -13.25
CA PHE A 93 -0.08 20.20 -13.97
C PHE A 93 -0.30 19.86 -15.45
N GLU A 94 -1.30 20.46 -16.09
CA GLU A 94 -1.49 20.40 -17.55
C GLU A 94 -0.53 21.37 -18.28
N LEU A 95 -0.02 20.95 -19.44
CA LEU A 95 0.95 21.73 -20.23
C LEU A 95 0.27 22.82 -21.08
N TYR A 96 0.77 24.05 -20.94
CA TYR A 96 0.44 25.20 -21.75
C TYR A 96 1.69 25.71 -22.49
N LEU A 97 1.55 25.97 -23.78
CA LEU A 97 2.58 26.55 -24.65
C LEU A 97 2.49 28.08 -24.54
N ALA A 98 3.52 28.70 -23.95
CA ALA A 98 3.54 30.14 -23.69
C ALA A 98 3.56 30.97 -24.98
N MET A 99 2.82 32.07 -24.98
CA MET A 99 2.77 33.06 -26.05
C MET A 99 3.53 34.33 -25.60
N PRO A 100 3.83 35.30 -26.49
CA PRO A 100 4.57 36.52 -26.11
C PRO A 100 3.98 37.27 -24.91
N GLY A 101 2.65 37.26 -24.77
CA GLY A 101 1.91 37.92 -23.69
C GLY A 101 1.58 37.03 -22.49
N SER A 102 2.10 35.80 -22.42
CA SER A 102 1.83 34.82 -21.35
C SER A 102 2.65 35.11 -20.09
N ASP A 103 2.02 34.90 -18.94
CA ASP A 103 2.64 34.90 -17.62
C ASP A 103 2.08 33.73 -16.79
N ASN A 104 2.72 33.41 -15.66
CA ASN A 104 2.34 32.26 -14.82
C ASN A 104 0.92 32.35 -14.22
N ASP A 105 0.34 33.56 -14.13
CA ASP A 105 -0.99 33.78 -13.53
C ASP A 105 -2.10 33.81 -14.61
N ARG A 106 -1.74 34.05 -15.87
CA ARG A 106 -2.68 34.28 -16.99
C ARG A 106 -2.53 33.24 -18.08
N LEU A 107 -2.66 31.97 -17.72
CA LEU A 107 -2.57 30.82 -18.65
C LEU A 107 -3.58 30.87 -19.81
N TYR A 108 -4.68 31.62 -19.70
CA TYR A 108 -5.64 31.84 -20.79
C TYR A 108 -5.05 32.59 -22.00
N ARG A 109 -3.85 33.17 -21.87
CA ARG A 109 -3.09 33.79 -22.97
C ARG A 109 -2.15 32.80 -23.67
N SER A 110 -2.02 31.59 -23.13
CA SER A 110 -1.20 30.50 -23.66
C SER A 110 -2.07 29.52 -24.45
N VAL A 111 -1.44 28.70 -25.30
CA VAL A 111 -2.14 27.62 -25.99
C VAL A 111 -2.08 26.36 -25.13
N ARG A 112 -3.23 25.77 -24.79
CA ARG A 112 -3.24 24.51 -24.06
C ARG A 112 -2.83 23.37 -24.99
N TYR A 113 -1.85 22.55 -24.57
CA TYR A 113 -1.35 21.46 -25.42
C TYR A 113 -2.40 20.40 -25.74
N ASP A 114 -3.37 20.16 -24.84
CA ASP A 114 -4.48 19.24 -25.12
C ASP A 114 -5.32 19.67 -26.34
N ASP A 115 -5.46 20.98 -26.58
CA ASP A 115 -6.22 21.48 -27.73
C ASP A 115 -5.46 21.24 -29.03
N ILE A 116 -4.14 21.46 -29.04
CA ILE A 116 -3.26 21.08 -30.16
C ILE A 116 -3.34 19.59 -30.43
N ARG A 117 -3.27 18.77 -29.38
CA ARG A 117 -3.36 17.31 -29.50
C ARG A 117 -4.69 16.89 -30.11
N ARG A 118 -5.81 17.49 -29.67
CA ARG A 118 -7.14 17.20 -30.23
C ARG A 118 -7.23 17.56 -31.70
N GLU A 119 -6.64 18.67 -32.13
CA GLU A 119 -6.59 19.02 -33.55
C GLU A 119 -5.71 18.05 -34.35
N VAL A 120 -4.49 17.76 -33.88
CA VAL A 120 -3.55 16.86 -34.57
C VAL A 120 -4.10 15.44 -34.69
N VAL A 121 -4.75 14.91 -33.64
CA VAL A 121 -5.29 13.54 -33.64
C VAL A 121 -6.70 13.49 -34.21
N GLY A 122 -7.57 14.40 -33.78
CA GLY A 122 -9.01 14.38 -34.07
C GLY A 122 -9.43 15.05 -35.38
N THR A 123 -8.63 15.99 -35.91
CA THR A 123 -8.92 16.65 -37.19
C THR A 123 -8.15 15.99 -38.35
N ALA A 124 -6.89 15.60 -38.13
CA ALA A 124 -6.06 14.94 -39.16
C ALA A 124 -6.34 13.42 -39.28
N LEU A 125 -7.61 13.00 -39.25
CA LEU A 125 -8.02 11.59 -39.28
C LEU A 125 -7.54 10.85 -40.55
N SER A 126 -7.42 11.57 -41.67
CA SER A 126 -6.93 11.04 -42.95
C SER A 126 -5.41 10.96 -43.05
N CYS A 127 -4.68 11.48 -42.07
CA CYS A 127 -3.22 11.57 -42.07
C CYS A 127 -2.58 10.30 -41.51
N TYR A 128 -1.66 9.69 -42.27
CA TYR A 128 -0.97 8.46 -41.89
C TYR A 128 0.10 8.70 -40.81
N GLY A 129 0.90 9.76 -40.95
CA GLY A 129 1.96 10.11 -40.00
C GLY A 129 1.70 11.44 -39.28
N LYS A 130 1.54 11.43 -37.96
CA LYS A 130 1.36 12.64 -37.14
C LYS A 130 2.57 12.79 -36.24
N VAL A 131 3.35 13.86 -36.41
CA VAL A 131 4.59 14.11 -35.66
C VAL A 131 4.44 15.39 -34.85
N VAL A 132 4.73 15.30 -33.55
CA VAL A 132 4.69 16.42 -32.61
C VAL A 132 6.07 16.54 -31.95
N LEU A 133 6.73 17.69 -32.13
CA LEU A 133 8.04 18.01 -31.56
C LEU A 133 7.92 19.19 -30.60
N LEU A 134 8.27 19.01 -29.32
CA LEU A 134 8.13 20.04 -28.30
C LEU A 134 9.49 20.39 -27.68
N ASP A 135 9.96 21.61 -27.89
CA ASP A 135 11.17 22.19 -27.31
C ASP A 135 10.82 23.25 -26.25
N CYS A 136 10.31 22.77 -25.11
CA CYS A 136 9.92 23.63 -23.99
C CYS A 136 10.07 22.89 -22.64
N CYS A 137 10.18 23.63 -21.53
CA CYS A 137 10.21 23.01 -20.20
C CYS A 137 8.92 22.25 -19.91
N TYR A 138 9.00 21.17 -19.11
CA TYR A 138 7.84 20.33 -18.74
C TYR A 138 7.18 19.60 -19.93
N SER A 139 7.79 19.64 -21.11
CA SER A 139 7.31 18.97 -22.32
C SER A 139 7.11 17.48 -22.14
N GLY A 140 7.86 16.82 -21.24
CA GLY A 140 7.70 15.40 -20.93
C GLY A 140 6.27 15.05 -20.49
N ARG A 141 5.51 15.96 -19.87
CA ARG A 141 4.11 15.67 -19.46
C ARG A 141 3.13 15.58 -20.63
N ALA A 142 3.50 16.05 -21.82
CA ALA A 142 2.77 15.77 -23.06
C ALA A 142 2.66 14.26 -23.33
N ILE A 143 3.54 13.47 -22.73
CA ILE A 143 3.58 12.01 -22.82
C ILE A 143 2.55 11.38 -21.86
N GLY A 144 2.36 11.87 -20.64
CA GLY A 144 1.48 11.24 -19.61
C GLY A 144 -0.03 11.40 -19.78
N GLY A 145 -0.52 12.49 -20.39
CA GLY A 145 -1.95 12.84 -20.46
C GLY A 145 -2.86 11.99 -21.39
N MET A 146 -2.48 10.76 -21.74
CA MET A 146 -3.18 9.91 -22.72
C MET A 146 -4.13 8.86 -22.11
N GLY A 147 -4.56 9.06 -20.86
CA GLY A 147 -5.59 8.26 -20.17
C GLY A 147 -6.91 9.02 -20.00
N GLY A 148 -7.64 9.24 -21.10
CA GLY A 148 -9.04 9.71 -21.07
C GLY A 148 -10.01 8.55 -21.31
N SER A 149 -11.17 8.58 -20.66
CA SER A 149 -12.22 7.53 -20.57
C SER A 149 -12.40 6.60 -21.78
N VAL A 150 -12.55 5.31 -21.46
CA VAL A 150 -12.27 4.14 -22.31
C VAL A 150 -13.37 3.73 -23.30
N ASP A 151 -14.59 4.27 -23.26
CA ASP A 151 -15.72 3.56 -23.90
C ASP A 151 -16.33 4.14 -25.20
N ASP A 152 -15.94 5.31 -25.72
CA ASP A 152 -16.55 5.86 -26.97
C ASP A 152 -15.57 6.16 -28.12
N LEU A 153 -14.25 6.06 -27.91
CA LEU A 153 -13.21 6.27 -28.95
C LEU A 153 -12.61 4.97 -29.51
N ALA A 154 -12.93 3.82 -28.90
CA ALA A 154 -12.28 2.55 -29.17
C ALA A 154 -12.56 1.98 -30.58
N ASP A 155 -13.66 2.38 -31.23
CA ASP A 155 -14.04 1.88 -32.56
C ASP A 155 -13.62 2.79 -33.73
N GLN A 156 -13.18 4.03 -33.49
CA GLN A 156 -12.78 4.97 -34.55
C GLN A 156 -11.25 5.15 -34.71
N ALA A 157 -10.43 4.69 -33.75
CA ALA A 157 -8.99 5.00 -33.66
C ALA A 157 -8.04 3.85 -34.01
N ARG A 158 -8.44 2.89 -34.87
CA ARG A 158 -7.58 1.77 -35.30
C ARG A 158 -6.46 2.17 -36.29
N VAL A 159 -6.22 3.46 -36.56
CA VAL A 159 -5.29 3.95 -37.62
C VAL A 159 -4.30 5.06 -37.16
N ASP A 160 -4.19 5.42 -35.89
CA ASP A 160 -3.40 6.61 -35.51
C ASP A 160 -1.88 6.38 -35.40
N GLY A 161 -1.15 6.50 -36.51
CA GLY A 161 0.31 6.63 -36.58
C GLY A 161 0.77 7.98 -36.03
N THR A 162 0.95 8.07 -34.71
CA THR A 162 1.33 9.31 -34.01
C THR A 162 2.66 9.15 -33.28
N TYR A 163 3.51 10.17 -33.38
CA TYR A 163 4.81 10.25 -32.75
C TYR A 163 4.98 11.59 -32.05
N VAL A 164 5.36 11.56 -30.77
CA VAL A 164 5.65 12.73 -29.95
C VAL A 164 7.09 12.65 -29.45
N MET A 165 7.89 13.69 -29.69
CA MET A 165 9.23 13.84 -29.10
C MET A 165 9.33 15.18 -28.37
N THR A 166 9.94 15.15 -27.20
CA THR A 166 9.99 16.27 -26.27
C THR A 166 11.44 16.52 -25.84
N ALA A 167 11.85 17.78 -25.71
CA ALA A 167 13.23 18.17 -25.41
C ALA A 167 13.72 17.75 -24.02
N THR A 168 12.80 17.57 -23.07
CA THR A 168 13.12 17.20 -21.68
C THR A 168 12.15 16.19 -21.07
N ALA A 169 12.65 15.44 -20.07
CA ALA A 169 11.83 14.68 -19.14
C ALA A 169 10.85 15.56 -18.33
N GLU A 170 9.81 14.95 -17.74
CA GLU A 170 8.66 15.62 -17.10
C GLU A 170 9.00 16.67 -16.03
N THR A 171 10.21 16.64 -15.46
CA THR A 171 10.65 17.47 -14.33
C THR A 171 11.85 18.37 -14.62
N ARG A 172 12.35 18.42 -15.86
CA ARG A 172 13.52 19.26 -16.21
C ARG A 172 13.16 20.45 -17.09
N LYS A 173 13.95 21.52 -16.98
CA LYS A 173 13.89 22.68 -17.87
C LYS A 173 14.63 22.41 -19.17
N ALA A 174 14.00 22.67 -20.31
CA ALA A 174 14.68 22.78 -21.60
C ALA A 174 15.75 23.88 -21.52
N LEU A 175 16.93 23.61 -22.08
CA LEU A 175 18.06 24.53 -22.00
C LEU A 175 18.26 25.25 -23.33
N ALA A 176 18.20 26.58 -23.29
CA ALA A 176 18.73 27.46 -24.32
C ALA A 176 20.02 28.07 -23.75
N PRO A 177 21.21 27.54 -24.06
CA PRO A 177 22.45 28.07 -23.51
C PRO A 177 22.65 29.52 -23.96
N PRO A 178 22.97 30.47 -23.06
CA PRO A 178 23.13 31.87 -23.41
C PRO A 178 24.19 32.07 -24.50
N GLY A 179 23.84 32.76 -25.59
CA GLY A 179 24.75 33.07 -26.70
C GLY A 179 24.94 31.96 -27.74
N GLU A 180 24.32 30.79 -27.55
CA GLU A 180 24.30 29.74 -28.58
C GLU A 180 23.30 30.07 -29.69
N ARG A 181 23.59 29.60 -30.91
CA ARG A 181 22.76 29.88 -32.08
C ARG A 181 21.37 29.24 -31.97
N TYR A 182 21.27 28.06 -31.38
CA TYR A 182 20.03 27.28 -31.28
C TYR A 182 19.75 26.90 -29.82
N THR A 183 18.51 26.53 -29.51
CA THR A 183 18.24 25.77 -28.26
C THR A 183 18.97 24.43 -28.32
N ALA A 184 19.27 23.81 -27.15
CA ALA A 184 20.08 22.60 -27.13
C ALA A 184 19.44 21.46 -27.96
N PHE A 185 18.15 21.18 -27.72
CA PHE A 185 17.40 20.14 -28.42
C PHE A 185 17.33 20.39 -29.92
N THR A 186 16.87 21.59 -30.31
CA THR A 186 16.71 21.89 -31.74
C THR A 186 18.07 21.99 -32.45
N GLY A 187 19.13 22.45 -31.77
CA GLY A 187 20.48 22.43 -32.32
C GLY A 187 20.95 21.01 -32.65
N ALA A 188 20.68 20.04 -31.77
CA ALA A 188 20.98 18.63 -32.03
C ALA A 188 20.11 18.06 -33.17
N LEU A 189 18.81 18.39 -33.23
CA LEU A 189 17.91 17.97 -34.30
C LEU A 189 18.34 18.53 -35.66
N VAL A 190 18.57 19.85 -35.74
CA VAL A 190 19.05 20.55 -36.92
C VAL A 190 20.37 19.96 -37.41
N ASP A 191 21.30 19.63 -36.50
CA ASP A 191 22.55 18.97 -36.87
C ASP A 191 22.32 17.66 -37.63
N LYS A 192 21.44 16.79 -37.12
CA LYS A 192 21.16 15.50 -37.77
C LYS A 192 20.39 15.64 -39.09
N LEU A 193 19.46 16.61 -39.17
CA LEU A 193 18.72 16.89 -40.40
C LEU A 193 19.63 17.51 -41.48
N THR A 194 20.49 18.45 -41.11
CA THR A 194 21.26 19.26 -42.08
C THR A 194 22.60 18.65 -42.46
N ARG A 195 23.27 17.92 -41.56
CA ARG A 195 24.54 17.24 -41.86
C ARG A 195 24.34 15.79 -42.28
N GLY A 196 23.18 15.22 -41.95
CA GLY A 196 22.90 13.81 -42.16
C GLY A 196 23.59 12.91 -41.14
N LEU A 197 23.23 11.63 -41.17
CA LEU A 197 23.78 10.59 -40.30
C LEU A 197 24.77 9.72 -41.08
N PRO A 198 26.05 9.67 -40.67
CA PRO A 198 27.04 8.76 -41.26
C PRO A 198 26.57 7.30 -41.11
N ASP A 199 26.64 6.54 -42.20
CA ASP A 199 26.20 5.13 -42.27
C ASP A 199 24.72 4.89 -41.88
N GLY A 200 23.93 5.96 -41.75
CA GLY A 200 22.50 5.90 -41.48
C GLY A 200 21.67 5.52 -42.71
N PRO A 201 20.40 5.14 -42.53
CA PRO A 201 19.50 4.81 -43.64
C PRO A 201 19.34 5.99 -44.61
N GLU A 202 18.96 5.70 -45.87
CA GLU A 202 18.68 6.73 -46.91
C GLU A 202 17.55 7.67 -46.47
N LEU A 203 16.62 7.15 -45.68
CA LEU A 203 15.46 7.84 -45.15
C LEU A 203 15.56 7.85 -43.62
N LEU A 204 15.46 9.03 -43.01
CA LEU A 204 15.51 9.19 -41.57
C LEU A 204 14.10 9.12 -41.00
N ASP A 205 13.81 8.03 -40.28
CA ASP A 205 12.61 7.90 -39.47
C ASP A 205 12.75 8.55 -38.09
N MET A 206 11.61 8.74 -37.43
CA MET A 206 11.54 9.41 -36.14
C MET A 206 12.32 8.66 -35.05
N GLU A 207 12.35 7.33 -35.08
CA GLU A 207 13.14 6.51 -34.16
C GLU A 207 14.64 6.71 -34.35
N THR A 208 15.12 6.71 -35.60
CA THR A 208 16.51 6.99 -35.94
C THR A 208 16.89 8.39 -35.49
N LEU A 209 16.09 9.40 -35.81
CA LEU A 209 16.33 10.78 -35.39
C LEU A 209 16.39 10.89 -33.86
N PHE A 210 15.48 10.23 -33.14
CA PHE A 210 15.46 10.24 -31.68
C PHE A 210 16.76 9.74 -31.07
N TYR A 211 17.22 8.55 -31.47
CA TYR A 211 18.41 7.95 -30.86
C TYR A 211 19.67 8.78 -31.14
N HIS A 212 19.79 9.35 -32.35
CA HIS A 212 20.93 10.20 -32.68
C HIS A 212 20.90 11.57 -32.01
N VAL A 213 19.73 12.20 -31.89
CA VAL A 213 19.55 13.45 -31.14
C VAL A 213 19.80 13.22 -29.65
N LYS A 214 19.30 12.11 -29.10
CA LYS A 214 19.53 11.71 -27.71
C LYS A 214 21.02 11.51 -27.43
N ALA A 215 21.73 10.76 -28.27
CA ALA A 215 23.17 10.52 -28.12
C ALA A 215 23.98 11.83 -28.15
N ASP A 216 23.64 12.77 -29.04
CA ASP A 216 24.30 14.07 -29.15
C ASP A 216 24.12 14.91 -27.86
N LEU A 217 22.89 14.99 -27.37
CA LEU A 217 22.55 15.73 -26.15
C LEU A 217 23.20 15.09 -24.91
N GLN A 218 23.24 13.76 -24.85
CA GLN A 218 23.92 13.02 -23.79
C GLN A 218 25.42 13.29 -23.75
N ALA A 219 26.09 13.21 -24.91
CA ALA A 219 27.52 13.48 -25.03
C ALA A 219 27.89 14.92 -24.63
N ARG A 220 26.95 15.86 -24.77
CA ARG A 220 27.10 17.27 -24.41
C ARG A 220 26.57 17.61 -23.02
N HIS A 221 26.17 16.61 -22.23
CA HIS A 221 25.58 16.76 -20.89
C HIS A 221 24.32 17.65 -20.84
N PHE A 222 23.57 17.72 -21.93
CA PHE A 222 22.30 18.43 -22.02
C PHE A 222 21.11 17.54 -21.62
N PRO A 223 19.93 18.14 -21.33
CA PRO A 223 18.71 17.38 -21.15
C PRO A 223 18.45 16.44 -22.33
N VAL A 224 18.11 15.19 -22.01
CA VAL A 224 17.87 14.16 -23.02
C VAL A 224 16.40 14.17 -23.43
N PRO A 225 16.09 13.95 -24.71
CA PRO A 225 14.73 13.96 -25.20
C PRO A 225 13.98 12.70 -24.75
N GLN A 226 12.66 12.80 -24.64
CA GLN A 226 11.76 11.65 -24.47
C GLN A 226 10.88 11.49 -25.70
N GLN A 227 10.48 10.24 -26.02
CA GLN A 227 9.57 9.93 -27.12
C GLN A 227 8.37 9.11 -26.66
N ARG A 228 7.25 9.22 -27.36
CA ARG A 228 6.12 8.28 -27.31
C ARG A 228 5.58 8.07 -28.71
N SER A 229 5.38 6.81 -29.08
CA SER A 229 4.82 6.41 -30.37
C SER A 229 3.55 5.57 -30.18
N ARG A 230 2.63 5.67 -31.14
CA ARG A 230 1.46 4.78 -31.30
C ARG A 230 1.39 4.29 -32.75
N ASN A 231 0.89 3.06 -32.95
CA ASN A 231 0.62 2.43 -34.26
C ASN A 231 1.68 2.73 -35.35
N ASP A 232 2.87 2.12 -35.24
CA ASP A 232 4.02 2.31 -36.15
C ASP A 232 4.56 3.75 -36.25
N GLY A 233 4.13 4.68 -35.37
CA GLY A 233 4.59 6.07 -35.38
C GLY A 233 6.12 6.26 -35.30
N ALA A 234 6.83 5.30 -34.70
CA ALA A 234 8.30 5.30 -34.66
C ALA A 234 8.94 5.17 -36.06
N ALA A 235 8.27 4.48 -36.99
CA ALA A 235 8.71 4.25 -38.35
C ALA A 235 8.27 5.34 -39.33
N ILE A 236 7.68 6.45 -38.85
CA ILE A 236 7.35 7.61 -39.69
C ILE A 236 8.67 8.21 -40.20
N THR A 237 8.89 8.13 -41.49
CA THR A 237 9.99 8.84 -42.17
C THR A 237 9.71 10.34 -42.14
N LEU A 238 10.70 11.16 -41.75
CA LEU A 238 10.58 12.61 -41.80
C LEU A 238 11.29 13.21 -43.02
N VAL A 239 12.56 12.86 -43.22
CA VAL A 239 13.39 13.46 -44.28
C VAL A 239 14.30 12.43 -44.95
N ARG A 240 14.86 12.76 -46.11
CA ARG A 240 16.02 12.06 -46.69
C ARG A 240 17.27 12.35 -45.87
N ASN A 241 18.14 11.35 -45.72
CA ASN A 241 19.42 11.53 -45.08
C ASN A 241 20.38 12.25 -46.04
N ARG A 242 20.72 13.51 -45.73
CA ARG A 242 21.61 14.33 -46.57
C ARG A 242 23.02 13.73 -46.75
N TRP A 243 23.45 12.84 -45.85
CA TRP A 243 24.70 12.10 -45.99
C TRP A 243 24.74 11.24 -47.28
N SER A 244 23.58 10.79 -47.77
CA SER A 244 23.47 9.98 -48.99
C SER A 244 23.47 10.78 -50.30
N ALA A 245 23.12 12.07 -50.25
CA ALA A 245 22.77 12.87 -51.44
C ALA A 245 23.95 13.64 -52.08
N GLY A 246 25.10 13.72 -51.40
CA GLY A 246 26.18 14.62 -51.81
C GLY A 246 27.56 13.98 -51.72
N ARG A 247 28.03 13.47 -52.86
CA ARG A 247 29.42 13.20 -53.23
C ARG A 247 30.11 11.93 -52.70
N THR A 248 30.68 11.27 -53.72
CA THR A 248 32.07 10.82 -53.83
C THR A 248 32.57 10.02 -52.64
N ILE A 249 32.83 8.72 -52.89
CA ILE A 249 33.68 7.81 -52.11
C ILE A 249 34.73 8.61 -51.34
N VAL A 250 34.37 9.07 -50.15
CA VAL A 250 35.31 9.42 -49.11
C VAL A 250 35.59 8.06 -48.54
N GLU A 251 36.85 7.63 -48.72
CA GLU A 251 37.33 6.36 -48.24
C GLU A 251 36.74 6.11 -46.85
N ARG A 252 36.16 4.91 -46.68
CA ARG A 252 35.87 4.32 -45.36
C ARG A 252 36.96 4.81 -44.40
N PRO A 253 36.65 5.08 -43.11
CA PRO A 253 37.71 5.19 -42.11
C PRO A 253 38.63 4.03 -42.40
N VAL A 254 39.90 4.31 -42.71
CA VAL A 254 40.85 3.25 -43.04
C VAL A 254 40.79 2.38 -41.79
N VAL A 255 40.02 1.29 -41.85
CA VAL A 255 40.30 0.09 -41.09
C VAL A 255 41.72 -0.09 -41.49
N THR A 256 42.66 0.27 -40.61
CA THR A 256 44.07 -0.06 -40.79
C THR A 256 44.02 -1.48 -41.26
N PRO A 257 44.30 -1.77 -42.56
CA PRO A 257 44.11 -3.11 -43.08
C PRO A 257 44.87 -3.97 -42.10
N ARG A 258 44.17 -4.87 -41.39
CA ARG A 258 44.75 -5.62 -40.27
C ARG A 258 46.11 -6.03 -40.76
N SER A 259 47.18 -5.56 -40.11
CA SER A 259 48.52 -5.74 -40.65
C SER A 259 48.76 -7.24 -40.63
N LEU A 260 48.51 -7.89 -41.77
CA LEU A 260 48.58 -9.33 -41.86
C LEU A 260 50.02 -9.70 -41.52
N PRO A 261 50.23 -10.65 -40.60
CA PRO A 261 51.56 -11.07 -40.23
C PRO A 261 52.35 -11.43 -41.49
N ARG A 262 53.46 -10.73 -41.73
CA ARG A 262 54.31 -11.03 -42.88
C ARG A 262 55.01 -12.35 -42.61
N PRO A 263 55.12 -13.25 -43.60
CA PRO A 263 55.99 -14.41 -43.47
C PRO A 263 57.44 -13.94 -43.21
N PRO A 264 58.24 -14.73 -42.48
CA PRO A 264 59.65 -14.43 -42.31
C PRO A 264 60.36 -14.35 -43.66
N ALA A 265 61.36 -13.48 -43.77
CA ALA A 265 62.05 -13.24 -45.03
C ALA A 265 62.65 -14.54 -45.61
N GLY A 266 62.29 -14.87 -46.85
CA GLY A 266 62.70 -16.10 -47.53
C GLY A 266 61.74 -17.28 -47.37
N PHE A 267 60.70 -17.16 -46.54
CA PHE A 267 59.69 -18.19 -46.31
C PHE A 267 58.35 -17.89 -47.03
N GLU A 268 58.27 -16.83 -47.83
CA GLU A 268 57.10 -16.50 -48.66
C GLU A 268 56.63 -17.68 -49.55
N PRO A 269 57.52 -18.49 -50.16
CA PRO A 269 57.10 -19.64 -50.97
C PRO A 269 56.39 -20.73 -50.16
N PHE A 270 56.65 -20.84 -48.85
CA PHE A 270 56.05 -21.87 -48.00
C PHE A 270 54.56 -21.64 -47.76
N LEU A 271 54.07 -20.40 -47.87
CA LEU A 271 52.63 -20.10 -47.81
C LEU A 271 51.84 -20.73 -48.98
N ARG A 272 52.53 -21.13 -50.07
CA ARG A 272 51.92 -21.78 -51.24
C ARG A 272 52.20 -23.30 -51.32
N ARG A 273 52.97 -23.85 -50.38
CA ARG A 273 53.30 -25.29 -50.31
C ARG A 273 52.27 -26.06 -49.51
N ARG A 274 52.23 -27.39 -49.59
CA ARG A 274 51.20 -28.17 -48.88
C ARG A 274 51.32 -27.98 -47.36
N PRO A 275 50.22 -28.11 -46.59
CA PRO A 275 50.24 -28.05 -45.12
C PRO A 275 51.32 -28.94 -44.47
N SER A 276 51.54 -30.14 -45.03
CA SER A 276 52.59 -31.08 -44.61
C SER A 276 54.01 -30.51 -44.74
N ASP A 277 54.26 -29.72 -45.78
CA ASP A 277 55.57 -29.17 -46.08
C ASP A 277 55.89 -28.00 -45.13
N VAL A 278 54.87 -27.19 -44.81
CA VAL A 278 54.98 -26.13 -43.81
C VAL A 278 55.21 -26.73 -42.43
N TYR A 279 54.49 -27.78 -42.08
CA TYR A 279 54.71 -28.50 -40.82
C TYR A 279 56.12 -29.11 -40.72
N ALA A 280 56.62 -29.75 -41.79
CA ALA A 280 57.97 -30.30 -41.82
C ALA A 280 59.04 -29.20 -41.66
N GLU A 281 58.83 -28.03 -42.26
CA GLU A 281 59.73 -26.88 -42.13
C GLU A 281 59.73 -26.32 -40.70
N VAL A 282 58.55 -26.15 -40.08
CA VAL A 282 58.41 -25.69 -38.70
C VAL A 282 59.19 -26.60 -37.74
N ARG A 283 59.10 -27.93 -37.91
CA ARG A 283 59.90 -28.88 -37.12
C ARG A 283 61.40 -28.70 -37.33
N THR A 284 61.80 -28.48 -38.58
CA THR A 284 63.20 -28.28 -38.94
C THR A 284 63.75 -27.02 -38.28
N LEU A 285 63.01 -25.92 -38.36
CA LEU A 285 63.38 -24.65 -37.71
C LEU A 285 63.48 -24.79 -36.18
N ARG A 286 62.53 -25.49 -35.54
CA ARG A 286 62.58 -25.78 -34.09
C ARG A 286 63.79 -26.64 -33.71
N ALA A 287 64.15 -27.62 -34.54
CA ALA A 287 65.31 -28.48 -34.32
C ALA A 287 66.66 -27.74 -34.47
N HIS A 288 66.68 -26.64 -35.22
CA HIS A 288 67.85 -25.77 -35.39
C HIS A 288 67.83 -24.55 -34.44
N GLU A 289 67.03 -24.59 -33.37
CA GLU A 289 66.89 -23.51 -32.38
C GLU A 289 66.36 -22.18 -32.94
N LEU A 290 65.82 -22.17 -34.17
CA LEU A 290 65.21 -21.01 -34.83
C LEU A 290 63.73 -20.88 -34.47
N GLY A 291 63.45 -20.80 -33.17
CA GLY A 291 62.09 -20.81 -32.65
C GLY A 291 61.24 -19.62 -33.12
N GLU A 292 61.77 -18.41 -33.08
CA GLU A 292 61.01 -17.22 -33.48
C GLU A 292 60.56 -17.28 -34.95
N ILE A 293 61.41 -17.81 -35.84
CA ILE A 293 61.10 -17.95 -37.26
C ILE A 293 60.01 -19.00 -37.48
N ALA A 294 60.07 -20.13 -36.75
CA ALA A 294 59.05 -21.17 -36.80
C ALA A 294 57.68 -20.63 -36.35
N GLU A 295 57.66 -19.80 -35.31
CA GLU A 295 56.46 -19.14 -34.81
C GLU A 295 55.89 -18.14 -35.82
N GLN A 296 56.74 -17.27 -36.38
CA GLN A 296 56.33 -16.31 -37.42
C GLN A 296 55.75 -17.01 -38.66
N LEU A 297 56.33 -18.15 -39.06
CA LEU A 297 55.82 -18.96 -40.16
C LEU A 297 54.43 -19.55 -39.86
N LEU A 298 54.20 -20.02 -38.63
CA LEU A 298 52.89 -20.51 -38.18
C LEU A 298 51.85 -19.39 -38.13
N VAL A 299 52.20 -18.23 -37.56
CA VAL A 299 51.32 -17.06 -37.46
C VAL A 299 50.95 -16.53 -38.86
N ALA A 300 51.92 -16.43 -39.78
CA ALA A 300 51.65 -16.04 -41.17
C ALA A 300 50.81 -17.09 -41.90
N SER A 301 51.04 -18.38 -41.64
CA SER A 301 50.24 -19.46 -42.23
C SER A 301 48.79 -19.44 -41.73
N ALA A 302 48.58 -19.17 -40.44
CA ALA A 302 47.25 -19.07 -39.85
C ALA A 302 46.44 -17.87 -40.39
N ALA A 303 47.12 -16.76 -40.68
CA ALA A 303 46.48 -15.53 -41.13
C ALA A 303 46.21 -15.45 -42.64
N LEU A 304 46.99 -16.17 -43.47
CA LEU A 304 46.99 -15.98 -44.93
C LEU A 304 46.52 -17.19 -45.73
N ARG A 305 46.45 -18.39 -45.13
CA ARG A 305 46.08 -19.61 -45.84
C ARG A 305 44.57 -19.86 -45.83
N PRO A 306 44.04 -20.60 -46.83
CA PRO A 306 42.65 -21.06 -46.84
C PRO A 306 42.27 -21.87 -45.59
N ASP A 307 41.00 -21.80 -45.23
CA ASP A 307 40.46 -22.28 -43.95
C ASP A 307 40.70 -23.78 -43.72
N GLN A 308 40.52 -24.60 -44.76
CA GLN A 308 40.80 -26.04 -44.74
C GLN A 308 42.28 -26.36 -44.53
N GLU A 309 43.18 -25.52 -45.04
CA GLU A 309 44.62 -25.71 -44.87
C GLU A 309 45.08 -25.32 -43.47
N VAL A 310 44.45 -24.30 -42.86
CA VAL A 310 44.68 -23.94 -41.46
C VAL A 310 44.25 -25.08 -40.54
N ALA A 311 43.05 -25.64 -40.74
CA ALA A 311 42.59 -26.81 -39.98
C ALA A 311 43.52 -28.04 -40.17
N ALA A 312 44.01 -28.27 -41.39
CA ALA A 312 44.98 -29.34 -41.66
C ALA A 312 46.32 -29.15 -40.93
N ILE A 313 46.81 -27.91 -40.81
CA ILE A 313 48.00 -27.58 -40.02
C ILE A 313 47.76 -27.87 -38.53
N VAL A 314 46.60 -27.46 -37.99
CA VAL A 314 46.22 -27.76 -36.60
C VAL A 314 46.21 -29.27 -36.34
N GLY A 315 45.58 -30.05 -37.24
CA GLY A 315 45.55 -31.50 -37.13
C GLY A 315 46.94 -32.17 -37.20
N LEU A 316 47.86 -31.63 -38.01
CA LEU A 316 49.25 -32.10 -38.09
C LEU A 316 50.03 -31.82 -36.79
N LEU A 317 49.87 -30.62 -36.23
CA LEU A 317 50.49 -30.21 -34.97
C LEU A 317 49.98 -31.05 -33.79
N ARG A 318 48.66 -31.31 -33.74
CA ARG A 318 48.03 -32.17 -32.72
C ARG A 318 48.55 -33.60 -32.73
N ARG A 319 48.73 -34.21 -33.91
CA ARG A 319 49.30 -35.56 -34.05
C ARG A 319 50.74 -35.69 -33.51
N SER A 320 51.41 -34.56 -33.29
CA SER A 320 52.80 -34.51 -32.86
C SER A 320 52.98 -33.87 -31.49
N ASP A 321 51.87 -33.73 -30.75
CA ASP A 321 51.80 -33.16 -29.39
C ASP A 321 52.35 -31.73 -29.26
N ALA A 322 52.31 -30.96 -30.34
CA ALA A 322 52.80 -29.58 -30.39
C ALA A 322 51.75 -28.57 -29.87
N SER A 323 51.30 -28.74 -28.62
CA SER A 323 50.16 -27.98 -28.06
C SER A 323 50.37 -26.45 -28.04
N LYS A 324 51.61 -25.98 -27.87
CA LYS A 324 51.95 -24.53 -27.91
C LYS A 324 51.79 -23.94 -29.32
N ASP A 325 52.22 -24.69 -30.34
CA ASP A 325 52.11 -24.26 -31.73
C ASP A 325 50.65 -24.26 -32.19
N VAL A 326 49.82 -25.20 -31.70
CA VAL A 326 48.37 -25.19 -31.93
C VAL A 326 47.73 -23.92 -31.37
N ALA A 327 48.01 -23.56 -30.11
CA ALA A 327 47.50 -22.34 -29.51
C ALA A 327 47.91 -21.09 -30.30
N THR A 328 49.17 -21.03 -30.75
CA THR A 328 49.70 -19.94 -31.57
C THR A 328 48.94 -19.79 -32.89
N VAL A 329 48.66 -20.91 -33.57
CA VAL A 329 47.91 -20.93 -34.84
C VAL A 329 46.48 -20.49 -34.62
N LEU A 330 45.79 -20.99 -33.59
CA LEU A 330 44.40 -20.64 -33.31
C LEU A 330 44.24 -19.18 -32.84
N GLU A 331 45.18 -18.67 -32.05
CA GLU A 331 45.19 -17.26 -31.65
C GLU A 331 45.38 -16.34 -32.87
N ALA A 332 46.33 -16.66 -33.75
CA ALA A 332 46.53 -15.91 -34.99
C ALA A 332 45.31 -15.99 -35.92
N ALA A 333 44.68 -17.16 -36.03
CA ALA A 333 43.45 -17.37 -36.79
C ALA A 333 42.26 -16.57 -36.23
N SER A 334 42.15 -16.41 -34.91
CA SER A 334 41.08 -15.64 -34.26
C SER A 334 41.09 -14.15 -34.61
N ARG A 335 42.18 -13.65 -35.20
CA ARG A 335 42.32 -12.26 -35.66
C ARG A 335 41.88 -12.08 -37.12
N ARG A 336 41.39 -13.12 -37.79
CA ARG A 336 40.81 -13.06 -39.16
C ARG A 336 39.40 -12.44 -39.14
N PRO A 337 38.87 -11.99 -40.28
CA PRO A 337 37.49 -11.48 -40.36
C PRO A 337 36.49 -12.52 -39.84
N PRO A 338 35.36 -12.10 -39.22
CA PRO A 338 34.38 -13.02 -38.64
C PRO A 338 33.89 -14.14 -39.58
N GLU A 339 33.72 -13.84 -40.87
CA GLU A 339 33.31 -14.83 -41.88
C GLU A 339 34.39 -15.89 -42.14
N GLU A 340 35.67 -15.51 -42.10
CA GLU A 340 36.80 -16.43 -42.25
C GLU A 340 37.03 -17.26 -40.99
N ILE A 341 36.78 -16.69 -39.80
CA ILE A 341 36.79 -17.44 -38.54
C ILE A 341 35.72 -18.55 -38.60
N LEU A 342 34.53 -18.23 -39.09
CA LEU A 342 33.46 -19.22 -39.28
C LEU A 342 33.89 -20.33 -40.25
N GLY A 343 34.54 -19.98 -41.36
CA GLY A 343 35.07 -20.97 -42.31
C GLY A 343 36.13 -21.90 -41.70
N ILE A 344 37.03 -21.38 -40.85
CA ILE A 344 37.98 -22.22 -40.10
C ILE A 344 37.25 -23.10 -39.09
N LEU A 345 36.26 -22.56 -38.38
CA LEU A 345 35.47 -23.31 -37.42
C LEU A 345 34.79 -24.52 -38.09
N ASP A 346 34.25 -24.32 -39.29
CA ASP A 346 33.68 -25.38 -40.12
C ASP A 346 34.72 -26.43 -40.50
N ALA A 347 35.88 -25.99 -40.99
CA ALA A 347 36.96 -26.88 -41.35
C ALA A 347 37.51 -27.69 -40.16
N LEU A 348 37.53 -27.13 -38.95
CA LEU A 348 37.92 -27.83 -37.72
C LEU A 348 36.90 -28.91 -37.34
N TYR A 349 35.60 -28.64 -37.50
CA TYR A 349 34.57 -29.66 -37.28
C TYR A 349 34.63 -30.76 -38.34
N ASP A 350 34.80 -30.41 -39.62
CA ASP A 350 34.93 -31.36 -40.73
C ASP A 350 36.17 -32.27 -40.60
N THR A 351 37.18 -31.81 -39.87
CA THR A 351 38.42 -32.57 -39.59
C THR A 351 38.43 -33.28 -38.24
N GLU A 352 37.29 -33.36 -37.56
CA GLU A 352 37.11 -34.02 -36.25
C GLU A 352 37.95 -33.39 -35.10
N LEU A 353 38.10 -32.06 -35.10
CA LEU A 353 38.86 -31.29 -34.10
C LEU A 353 37.96 -30.33 -33.26
N PRO A 354 36.96 -30.83 -32.51
CA PRO A 354 35.99 -29.99 -31.79
C PRO A 354 36.57 -29.24 -30.58
N ASP A 355 37.63 -29.76 -29.95
CA ASP A 355 38.29 -29.07 -28.84
C ASP A 355 39.09 -27.86 -29.32
N ASP A 356 39.69 -27.95 -30.52
CA ASP A 356 40.39 -26.84 -31.15
C ASP A 356 39.41 -25.78 -31.67
N ALA A 357 38.23 -26.19 -32.15
CA ALA A 357 37.13 -25.27 -32.46
C ALA A 357 36.70 -24.45 -31.22
N ALA A 358 36.62 -25.10 -30.04
CA ALA A 358 36.32 -24.39 -28.79
C ALA A 358 37.45 -23.42 -28.37
N LEU A 359 38.72 -23.77 -28.61
CA LEU A 359 39.85 -22.87 -28.35
C LEU A 359 39.85 -21.67 -29.28
N LEU A 360 39.51 -21.85 -30.56
CA LEU A 360 39.36 -20.76 -31.53
C LEU A 360 38.28 -19.76 -31.09
N LEU A 361 37.12 -20.25 -30.66
CA LEU A 361 36.02 -19.40 -30.17
C LEU A 361 36.40 -18.63 -28.89
N ARG A 362 37.16 -19.25 -27.98
CA ARG A 362 37.68 -18.56 -26.78
C ARG A 362 38.64 -17.42 -27.15
N ALA A 363 39.57 -17.68 -28.07
CA ALA A 363 40.49 -16.66 -28.55
C ALA A 363 39.73 -15.52 -29.27
N ALA A 364 38.75 -15.85 -30.10
CA ALA A 364 37.91 -14.87 -30.79
C ALA A 364 37.08 -14.01 -29.82
N GLY A 365 36.57 -14.61 -28.73
CA GLY A 365 35.83 -13.88 -27.69
C GLY A 365 36.67 -12.82 -26.96
N SER A 366 38.00 -12.98 -26.94
CA SER A 366 38.92 -11.97 -26.38
C SER A 366 39.27 -10.85 -27.37
N GLY A 367 38.73 -10.89 -28.59
CA GLY A 367 38.98 -9.92 -29.64
C GLY A 367 38.14 -8.63 -29.50
N PRO A 368 38.20 -7.74 -30.49
CA PRO A 368 37.40 -6.52 -30.50
C PRO A 368 35.90 -6.81 -30.43
N VAL A 369 35.17 -6.08 -29.57
CA VAL A 369 33.73 -6.29 -29.31
C VAL A 369 32.86 -6.27 -30.58
N GLY A 370 33.21 -5.46 -31.57
CA GLY A 370 32.50 -5.42 -32.86
C GLY A 370 32.68 -6.71 -33.68
N ASP A 371 33.87 -7.30 -33.65
CA ASP A 371 34.15 -8.57 -34.32
C ASP A 371 33.46 -9.73 -33.61
N VAL A 372 33.45 -9.71 -32.27
CA VAL A 372 32.71 -10.67 -31.45
C VAL A 372 31.21 -10.64 -31.78
N ALA A 373 30.62 -9.45 -31.84
CA ALA A 373 29.21 -9.30 -32.17
C ALA A 373 28.87 -9.76 -33.59
N ALA A 374 29.73 -9.44 -34.57
CA ALA A 374 29.57 -9.91 -35.94
C ALA A 374 29.67 -11.44 -36.03
N LEU A 375 30.64 -12.06 -35.33
CA LEU A 375 30.77 -13.52 -35.29
C LEU A 375 29.59 -14.18 -34.56
N ALA A 376 29.11 -13.61 -33.47
CA ALA A 376 27.93 -14.09 -32.75
C ALA A 376 26.67 -14.07 -33.65
N HIS A 377 26.51 -13.03 -34.48
CA HIS A 377 25.42 -12.93 -35.46
C HIS A 377 25.49 -14.03 -36.52
N LEU A 378 26.69 -14.29 -37.02
CA LEU A 378 26.93 -15.36 -37.99
C LEU A 378 26.64 -16.75 -37.38
N LEU A 379 27.03 -16.96 -36.12
CA LEU A 379 26.74 -18.20 -35.39
C LEU A 379 25.24 -18.37 -35.10
N GLN A 380 24.51 -17.30 -34.76
CA GLN A 380 23.06 -17.37 -34.52
C GLN A 380 22.30 -17.80 -35.78
N LYS A 381 22.68 -17.28 -36.95
CA LYS A 381 22.07 -17.66 -38.23
C LYS A 381 22.27 -19.13 -38.59
N ARG A 382 23.19 -19.82 -37.91
CA ARG A 382 23.51 -21.22 -38.14
C ARG A 382 22.75 -22.11 -37.14
N PHE A 383 21.67 -22.73 -37.59
CA PHE A 383 20.97 -23.77 -36.81
C PHE A 383 21.69 -25.14 -36.83
N PRO A 384 21.79 -25.88 -35.71
CA PRO A 384 21.78 -25.45 -34.31
C PRO A 384 23.05 -25.93 -33.57
N LEU A 385 23.95 -25.00 -33.26
CA LEU A 385 25.00 -25.22 -32.26
C LEU A 385 24.95 -24.09 -31.23
N ASP A 386 23.87 -24.07 -30.43
CA ASP A 386 23.72 -23.16 -29.26
C ASP A 386 24.97 -23.14 -28.38
N ARG A 387 25.70 -24.26 -28.35
CA ARG A 387 26.91 -24.41 -27.56
C ARG A 387 28.04 -23.47 -27.98
N ASP A 388 28.20 -23.19 -29.27
CA ASP A 388 29.31 -22.38 -29.77
C ASP A 388 29.07 -20.89 -29.61
N LEU A 389 27.83 -20.46 -29.85
CA LEU A 389 27.38 -19.11 -29.51
C LEU A 389 27.56 -18.84 -28.01
N VAL A 390 27.11 -19.76 -27.15
CA VAL A 390 27.29 -19.65 -25.70
C VAL A 390 28.78 -19.60 -25.32
N ARG A 391 29.63 -20.43 -25.92
CA ARG A 391 31.09 -20.41 -25.66
C ARG A 391 31.75 -19.10 -26.04
N LEU A 392 31.38 -18.53 -27.20
CA LEU A 392 31.89 -17.24 -27.65
C LEU A 392 31.47 -16.13 -26.69
N LEU A 393 30.18 -16.08 -26.34
CA LEU A 393 29.63 -15.07 -25.44
C LEU A 393 30.20 -15.18 -24.01
N ASP A 394 30.41 -16.39 -23.50
CA ASP A 394 31.05 -16.60 -22.19
C ASP A 394 32.51 -16.09 -22.21
N ALA A 395 33.28 -16.40 -23.26
CA ALA A 395 34.66 -15.91 -23.40
C ALA A 395 34.72 -14.38 -23.56
N ALA A 396 33.76 -13.79 -24.29
CA ALA A 396 33.65 -12.35 -24.44
C ALA A 396 33.27 -11.66 -23.14
N LEU A 397 32.39 -12.26 -22.34
CA LEU A 397 32.03 -11.75 -21.02
C LEU A 397 33.25 -11.71 -20.09
N ASP A 398 34.04 -12.79 -20.05
CA ASP A 398 35.26 -12.87 -19.24
C ASP A 398 36.30 -11.82 -19.66
N ALA A 399 36.51 -11.64 -20.98
CA ALA A 399 37.44 -10.64 -21.51
C ALA A 399 36.95 -9.19 -21.28
N ALA A 400 35.65 -8.95 -21.41
CA ALA A 400 35.05 -7.65 -21.19
C ALA A 400 35.12 -7.23 -19.73
N GLN A 401 35.03 -8.18 -18.79
CA GLN A 401 35.25 -7.93 -17.36
C GLN A 401 36.70 -7.52 -17.08
N ALA A 402 37.68 -8.22 -17.64
CA ALA A 402 39.10 -7.92 -17.43
C ALA A 402 39.50 -6.53 -17.97
N SER A 403 38.79 -6.04 -18.99
CA SER A 403 39.08 -4.78 -19.69
C SER A 403 38.09 -3.65 -19.40
N SER A 404 37.09 -3.84 -18.52
CA SER A 404 36.00 -2.88 -18.26
C SER A 404 35.19 -2.47 -19.50
N SER A 405 35.05 -3.34 -20.50
CA SER A 405 34.38 -3.09 -21.79
C SER A 405 33.01 -3.78 -21.94
N LEU A 406 32.39 -4.16 -20.81
CA LEU A 406 31.11 -4.89 -20.78
C LEU A 406 29.98 -4.15 -21.52
N ILE A 407 29.98 -2.82 -21.42
CA ILE A 407 28.99 -1.94 -22.05
C ILE A 407 29.14 -1.97 -23.57
N ASP A 408 30.39 -1.88 -24.06
CA ASP A 408 30.69 -1.90 -25.49
C ASP A 408 30.31 -3.26 -26.11
N LEU A 409 30.48 -4.35 -25.36
CA LEU A 409 30.05 -5.68 -25.76
C LEU A 409 28.51 -5.78 -25.86
N VAL A 410 27.79 -5.34 -24.83
CA VAL A 410 26.31 -5.36 -24.84
C VAL A 410 25.75 -4.50 -25.97
N ASN A 411 26.33 -3.32 -26.19
CA ASN A 411 25.94 -2.43 -27.30
C ASN A 411 26.23 -3.07 -28.67
N ALA A 412 27.42 -3.66 -28.86
CA ALA A 412 27.79 -4.29 -30.12
C ALA A 412 26.87 -5.48 -30.46
N LEU A 413 26.57 -6.35 -29.48
CA LEU A 413 25.64 -7.48 -29.66
C LEU A 413 24.22 -7.00 -30.03
N TRP A 414 23.76 -5.93 -29.40
CA TRP A 414 22.45 -5.36 -29.70
C TRP A 414 22.37 -4.78 -31.11
N VAL A 415 23.38 -4.00 -31.53
CA VAL A 415 23.47 -3.45 -32.90
C VAL A 415 23.52 -4.57 -33.94
N ALA A 416 24.13 -5.70 -33.61
CA ALA A 416 24.15 -6.89 -34.45
C ALA A 416 22.79 -7.62 -34.55
N GLY A 417 21.78 -7.24 -33.75
CA GLY A 417 20.44 -7.83 -33.78
C GLY A 417 20.21 -9.00 -32.82
N LEU A 418 21.16 -9.28 -31.93
CA LEU A 418 21.15 -10.42 -30.99
C LEU A 418 20.42 -10.09 -29.68
N ARG A 419 19.10 -9.83 -29.77
CA ARG A 419 18.32 -9.31 -28.63
C ARG A 419 18.14 -10.35 -27.52
N GLU A 420 17.73 -11.56 -27.87
CA GLU A 420 17.48 -12.64 -26.90
C GLU A 420 18.78 -13.11 -26.22
N GLU A 421 19.90 -13.06 -26.96
CA GLU A 421 21.21 -13.40 -26.44
C GLU A 421 21.73 -12.37 -25.44
N VAL A 422 21.43 -11.08 -25.66
CA VAL A 422 21.72 -10.02 -24.69
C VAL A 422 20.93 -10.24 -23.42
N ASP A 423 19.63 -10.56 -23.49
CA ASP A 423 18.82 -10.84 -22.31
C ASP A 423 19.33 -12.09 -21.55
N SER A 424 19.72 -13.14 -22.28
CA SER A 424 20.36 -14.33 -21.73
C SER A 424 21.73 -14.04 -21.09
N LEU A 425 22.51 -13.14 -21.70
CA LEU A 425 23.80 -12.71 -21.17
C LEU A 425 23.60 -11.89 -19.89
N ILE A 426 22.63 -10.97 -19.85
CA ILE A 426 22.26 -10.19 -18.67
C ILE A 426 21.81 -11.12 -17.53
N GLY A 427 20.96 -12.11 -17.81
CA GLY A 427 20.54 -13.11 -16.82
C GLY A 427 21.71 -13.94 -16.26
N ARG A 428 22.65 -14.36 -17.11
CA ARG A 428 23.88 -15.05 -16.69
C ARG A 428 24.82 -14.15 -15.88
N THR A 429 24.85 -12.86 -16.20
CA THR A 429 25.72 -11.85 -15.57
C THR A 429 25.41 -11.65 -14.09
N VAL A 430 24.12 -11.67 -13.70
CA VAL A 430 23.68 -11.55 -12.29
C VAL A 430 24.32 -12.60 -11.37
N THR A 431 24.55 -13.82 -11.87
CA THR A 431 25.06 -14.93 -11.04
C THR A 431 26.58 -14.97 -10.92
N ARG A 432 27.30 -14.29 -11.83
CA ARG A 432 28.77 -14.35 -11.93
C ARG A 432 29.47 -13.06 -11.49
N LEU A 433 28.77 -11.93 -11.43
CA LEU A 433 29.36 -10.63 -11.05
C LEU A 433 29.17 -10.28 -9.56
N PRO A 434 30.08 -9.50 -8.97
CA PRO A 434 29.82 -8.84 -7.70
C PRO A 434 28.70 -7.81 -7.86
N ALA A 435 27.88 -7.64 -6.83
CA ALA A 435 26.67 -6.82 -6.90
C ALA A 435 26.95 -5.35 -7.29
N SER A 436 28.10 -4.79 -6.92
CA SER A 436 28.50 -3.44 -7.35
C SER A 436 28.69 -3.30 -8.86
N ALA A 437 29.20 -4.34 -9.52
CA ALA A 437 29.36 -4.36 -10.98
C ALA A 437 28.01 -4.53 -11.70
N VAL A 438 27.08 -5.27 -11.09
CA VAL A 438 25.70 -5.40 -11.60
C VAL A 438 24.96 -4.06 -11.52
N LEU A 439 25.11 -3.31 -10.42
CA LEU A 439 24.53 -1.98 -10.30
C LEU A 439 25.14 -0.97 -11.29
N ALA A 440 26.45 -1.02 -11.53
CA ALA A 440 27.10 -0.17 -12.52
C ALA A 440 26.58 -0.48 -13.94
N LEU A 441 26.42 -1.76 -14.29
CA LEU A 441 25.81 -2.15 -15.54
C LEU A 441 24.34 -1.66 -15.64
N ALA A 442 23.57 -1.77 -14.56
CA ALA A 442 22.19 -1.29 -14.53
C ALA A 442 22.10 0.23 -14.72
N ASP A 443 22.96 1.01 -14.05
CA ASP A 443 23.05 2.46 -14.22
C ASP A 443 23.35 2.86 -15.67
N GLU A 444 24.31 2.18 -16.28
CA GLU A 444 24.72 2.43 -17.66
C GLU A 444 23.62 2.04 -18.66
N LEU A 445 22.98 0.88 -18.48
CA LEU A 445 21.81 0.48 -19.27
C LEU A 445 20.68 1.50 -19.15
N ARG A 446 20.39 1.98 -17.94
CA ARG A 446 19.41 3.03 -17.71
C ARG A 446 19.81 4.33 -18.40
N SER A 447 21.10 4.71 -18.36
CA SER A 447 21.62 5.91 -19.01
C SER A 447 21.42 5.87 -20.54
N VAL A 448 21.57 4.71 -21.16
CA VAL A 448 21.33 4.49 -22.60
C VAL A 448 19.82 4.39 -22.92
N GLY A 449 18.94 4.37 -21.90
CA GLY A 449 17.48 4.30 -22.02
C GLY A 449 16.91 2.89 -22.09
N ARG A 450 17.64 1.91 -21.57
CA ARG A 450 17.24 0.50 -21.49
C ARG A 450 16.70 0.21 -20.11
N GLU A 451 15.67 0.97 -19.76
CA GLU A 451 15.11 1.01 -18.41
C GLU A 451 14.53 -0.34 -17.99
N GLU A 452 13.88 -1.08 -18.89
CA GLU A 452 13.32 -2.40 -18.58
C GLU A 452 14.40 -3.42 -18.15
N ALA A 453 15.51 -3.52 -18.89
CA ALA A 453 16.63 -4.39 -18.52
C ALA A 453 17.32 -3.90 -17.24
N ALA A 454 17.52 -2.58 -17.10
CA ALA A 454 18.13 -1.98 -15.92
C ALA A 454 17.30 -2.22 -14.65
N PHE A 455 15.97 -2.05 -14.71
CA PHE A 455 15.07 -2.30 -13.59
C PHE A 455 15.12 -3.75 -13.12
N GLY A 456 15.18 -4.70 -14.05
CA GLY A 456 15.37 -6.11 -13.72
C GLY A 456 16.67 -6.36 -12.97
N LEU A 457 17.77 -5.69 -13.36
CA LEU A 457 19.06 -5.81 -12.68
C LEU A 457 19.08 -5.17 -11.29
N TYR A 458 18.46 -3.99 -11.13
CA TYR A 458 18.32 -3.36 -9.81
C TYR A 458 17.53 -4.24 -8.85
N ALA A 459 16.41 -4.81 -9.30
CA ALA A 459 15.60 -5.71 -8.48
C ALA A 459 16.33 -7.03 -8.16
N ALA A 460 17.02 -7.61 -9.14
CA ALA A 460 17.84 -8.82 -8.92
C ALA A 460 19.01 -8.59 -7.95
N SER A 461 19.48 -7.34 -7.82
CA SER A 461 20.56 -6.93 -6.90
C SER A 461 20.06 -5.96 -5.81
N ALA A 462 18.82 -6.12 -5.35
CA ALA A 462 18.17 -5.20 -4.42
C ALA A 462 18.96 -4.99 -3.10
N GLU A 463 19.62 -6.03 -2.58
CA GLU A 463 20.44 -5.92 -1.36
C GLU A 463 21.61 -4.93 -1.52
N ALA A 464 22.20 -4.83 -2.72
CA ALA A 464 23.28 -3.89 -2.97
C ALA A 464 22.80 -2.43 -3.05
N MET A 465 21.50 -2.22 -3.31
CA MET A 465 20.88 -0.89 -3.34
C MET A 465 20.85 -0.22 -1.98
N VAL A 466 20.99 -0.97 -0.87
CA VAL A 466 21.10 -0.41 0.49
C VAL A 466 22.26 0.59 0.61
N SER A 467 23.32 0.39 -0.17
CA SER A 467 24.50 1.28 -0.18
C SER A 467 24.29 2.60 -0.95
N ARG A 468 23.17 2.74 -1.68
CA ARG A 468 22.87 3.91 -2.50
C ARG A 468 22.18 5.02 -1.68
N PRO A 469 22.34 6.29 -2.09
CA PRO A 469 21.59 7.40 -1.50
C PRO A 469 20.06 7.18 -1.58
N PRO A 470 19.29 7.43 -0.50
CA PRO A 470 17.85 7.18 -0.47
C PRO A 470 17.03 7.93 -1.51
N ASP A 471 17.44 9.14 -1.88
CA ASP A 471 16.83 9.95 -2.94
C ASP A 471 16.93 9.27 -4.31
N VAL A 472 18.09 8.69 -4.62
CA VAL A 472 18.32 7.94 -5.87
C VAL A 472 17.48 6.67 -5.89
N VAL A 473 17.40 5.96 -4.76
CA VAL A 473 16.56 4.76 -4.63
C VAL A 473 15.10 5.11 -4.85
N ALA A 474 14.58 6.15 -4.18
CA ALA A 474 13.19 6.56 -4.31
C ALA A 474 12.85 6.95 -5.75
N GLN A 475 13.74 7.69 -6.44
CA GLN A 475 13.57 8.02 -7.86
C GLN A 475 13.52 6.77 -8.75
N LEU A 476 14.34 5.75 -8.46
CA LEU A 476 14.33 4.49 -9.20
C LEU A 476 13.04 3.69 -8.97
N CYS A 477 12.58 3.57 -7.72
CA CYS A 477 11.31 2.93 -7.38
C CYS A 477 10.12 3.63 -8.08
N HIS A 478 10.13 4.97 -8.10
CA HIS A 478 9.12 5.74 -8.82
C HIS A 478 9.15 5.44 -10.33
N ALA A 479 10.35 5.47 -10.94
CA ALA A 479 10.53 5.17 -12.36
C ALA A 479 10.10 3.73 -12.73
N MET A 480 10.37 2.75 -11.86
CA MET A 480 9.91 1.37 -12.04
C MET A 480 8.38 1.26 -12.01
N THR A 481 7.74 2.00 -11.09
CA THR A 481 6.28 2.01 -10.97
C THR A 481 5.62 2.64 -12.20
N GLU A 482 6.13 3.78 -12.66
CA GLU A 482 5.66 4.45 -13.89
C GLU A 482 5.88 3.59 -15.14
N ALA A 483 6.95 2.78 -15.16
CA ALA A 483 7.21 1.81 -16.22
C ALA A 483 6.34 0.53 -16.13
N GLY A 484 5.38 0.46 -15.20
CA GLY A 484 4.48 -0.69 -15.05
C GLY A 484 5.11 -1.90 -14.34
N ARG A 485 6.18 -1.68 -13.57
CA ARG A 485 6.92 -2.72 -12.83
C ARG A 485 6.89 -2.51 -11.31
N PRO A 486 5.71 -2.49 -10.68
CA PRO A 486 5.59 -2.25 -9.24
C PRO A 486 6.26 -3.35 -8.39
N ALA A 487 6.26 -4.60 -8.86
CA ALA A 487 6.90 -5.71 -8.14
C ALA A 487 8.43 -5.53 -7.97
N ASP A 488 9.10 -4.97 -8.99
CA ASP A 488 10.53 -4.66 -8.93
C ASP A 488 10.80 -3.47 -8.01
N SER A 489 9.93 -2.45 -8.06
CA SER A 489 9.96 -1.34 -7.11
C SER A 489 9.81 -1.83 -5.66
N ASP A 490 8.86 -2.74 -5.42
CA ASP A 490 8.60 -3.33 -4.11
C ASP A 490 9.81 -4.09 -3.57
N ALA A 491 10.46 -4.89 -4.42
CA ALA A 491 11.64 -5.66 -4.04
C ALA A 491 12.81 -4.75 -3.63
N VAL A 492 13.06 -3.68 -4.39
CA VAL A 492 14.12 -2.71 -4.08
C VAL A 492 13.79 -1.93 -2.82
N ALA A 493 12.55 -1.43 -2.71
CA ALA A 493 12.11 -0.69 -1.52
C ALA A 493 12.20 -1.56 -0.26
N GLU A 494 11.78 -2.82 -0.32
CA GLU A 494 11.86 -3.74 0.83
C GLU A 494 13.29 -3.97 1.30
N ALA A 495 14.22 -4.18 0.38
CA ALA A 495 15.63 -4.37 0.71
C ALA A 495 16.23 -3.13 1.39
N VAL A 496 15.96 -1.95 0.86
CA VAL A 496 16.48 -0.67 1.40
C VAL A 496 15.87 -0.33 2.76
N ILE A 497 14.56 -0.52 2.93
CA ILE A 497 13.87 -0.37 4.22
C ILE A 497 14.38 -1.38 5.25
N GLY A 498 14.72 -2.60 4.82
CA GLY A 498 15.28 -3.65 5.67
C GLY A 498 16.72 -3.41 6.11
N GLY A 499 17.50 -2.68 5.31
CA GLY A 499 18.95 -2.53 5.45
C GLY A 499 19.44 -1.51 6.48
N THR A 500 18.58 -0.59 6.94
CA THR A 500 18.88 0.37 8.03
C THR A 500 17.98 0.14 9.25
N GLY A 501 18.48 0.48 10.43
CA GLY A 501 17.76 0.40 11.69
C GLY A 501 17.95 1.63 12.59
N ASP A 502 18.63 2.67 12.11
CA ASP A 502 18.85 3.90 12.85
C ASP A 502 17.83 4.99 12.45
N VAL A 503 17.63 5.97 13.35
CA VAL A 503 16.67 7.05 13.17
C VAL A 503 16.94 7.85 11.90
N GLY A 504 18.21 8.19 11.64
CA GLY A 504 18.60 9.04 10.51
C GLY A 504 18.38 8.35 9.17
N GLY A 505 18.81 7.09 9.04
CA GLY A 505 18.63 6.29 7.83
C GLY A 505 17.16 6.07 7.49
N LEU A 506 16.35 5.65 8.47
CA LEU A 506 14.90 5.44 8.26
C LEU A 506 14.19 6.75 7.92
N LEU A 507 14.55 7.86 8.55
CA LEU A 507 13.95 9.17 8.25
C LEU A 507 14.29 9.62 6.82
N ALA A 508 15.55 9.50 6.42
CA ALA A 508 15.99 9.87 5.07
C ALA A 508 15.25 9.07 3.99
N ILE A 509 15.05 7.77 4.20
CA ILE A 509 14.28 6.92 3.28
C ILE A 509 12.81 7.34 3.24
N ALA A 510 12.17 7.60 4.38
CA ALA A 510 10.78 8.04 4.42
C ALA A 510 10.58 9.39 3.69
N LEU A 511 11.47 10.35 3.94
CA LEU A 511 11.45 11.66 3.28
C LEU A 511 11.61 11.54 1.76
N ALA A 512 12.57 10.74 1.30
CA ALA A 512 12.80 10.50 -0.13
C ALA A 512 11.57 9.88 -0.84
N PHE A 513 10.89 8.92 -0.18
CA PHE A 513 9.65 8.36 -0.73
C PHE A 513 8.50 9.36 -0.77
N TRP A 514 8.35 10.22 0.25
CA TRP A 514 7.34 11.29 0.21
C TRP A 514 7.63 12.34 -0.86
N GLU A 515 8.89 12.72 -1.07
CA GLU A 515 9.28 13.69 -2.11
C GLU A 515 8.97 13.19 -3.53
N THR A 516 8.97 11.87 -3.73
CA THR A 516 8.63 11.22 -4.99
C THR A 516 7.16 10.78 -5.08
N GLY A 517 6.31 11.14 -4.09
CA GLY A 517 4.88 10.83 -4.08
C GLY A 517 4.53 9.36 -3.76
N GLN A 518 5.48 8.58 -3.27
CA GLN A 518 5.32 7.15 -2.98
C GLN A 518 4.86 6.91 -1.52
N GLU A 519 3.59 7.24 -1.23
CA GLU A 519 3.05 7.18 0.15
C GLU A 519 3.05 5.77 0.75
N GLU A 520 2.80 4.73 -0.05
CA GLU A 520 2.77 3.34 0.42
C GLU A 520 4.15 2.88 0.91
N HIS A 521 5.21 3.20 0.17
CA HIS A 521 6.58 2.88 0.59
C HIS A 521 7.00 3.65 1.83
N ALA A 522 6.63 4.93 1.94
CA ALA A 522 6.87 5.69 3.15
C ALA A 522 6.14 5.10 4.37
N GLU A 523 4.92 4.58 4.19
CA GLU A 523 4.17 3.90 5.26
C GLU A 523 4.86 2.60 5.71
N ARG A 524 5.44 1.85 4.76
CA ARG A 524 6.25 0.66 5.07
C ARG A 524 7.48 1.03 5.90
N VAL A 525 8.10 2.18 5.65
CA VAL A 525 9.22 2.70 6.47
C VAL A 525 8.75 2.98 7.90
N LEU A 526 7.62 3.68 8.08
CA LEU A 526 7.07 3.96 9.43
C LEU A 526 6.76 2.67 10.18
N THR A 527 6.16 1.68 9.49
CA THR A 527 5.84 0.37 10.06
C THR A 527 7.11 -0.37 10.49
N ARG A 528 8.19 -0.29 9.70
CA ARG A 528 9.50 -0.87 10.04
C ARG A 528 10.12 -0.15 11.23
N ALA A 529 10.16 1.17 11.19
CA ALA A 529 10.73 2.01 12.26
C ALA A 529 10.04 1.72 13.61
N ALA A 530 8.70 1.59 13.61
CA ALA A 530 7.91 1.30 14.80
C ALA A 530 8.31 -0.03 15.47
N LYS A 531 8.74 -1.02 14.66
CA LYS A 531 9.16 -2.36 15.11
C LYS A 531 10.61 -2.42 15.57
N VAL A 532 11.51 -1.64 14.97
CA VAL A 532 12.97 -1.78 15.17
C VAL A 532 13.53 -0.78 16.16
N LEU A 533 12.98 0.44 16.20
CA LEU A 533 13.55 1.51 17.03
C LEU A 533 13.36 1.22 18.53
N PRO A 534 14.37 1.45 19.38
CA PRO A 534 14.23 1.38 20.83
C PRO A 534 13.34 2.53 21.36
N ASP A 535 12.88 2.44 22.62
CA ASP A 535 11.92 3.38 23.22
C ASP A 535 12.40 4.86 23.14
N ASP A 536 13.67 5.12 23.42
CA ASP A 536 14.31 6.45 23.37
C ASP A 536 14.42 7.02 21.94
N ALA A 537 14.60 6.15 20.94
CA ALA A 537 14.68 6.55 19.54
C ALA A 537 13.30 6.90 18.94
N VAL A 538 12.20 6.41 19.51
CA VAL A 538 10.83 6.73 19.04
C VAL A 538 10.56 8.23 19.12
N ILE A 539 10.92 8.87 20.24
CA ILE A 539 10.68 10.31 20.43
C ILE A 539 11.55 11.14 19.49
N SER A 540 12.81 10.76 19.33
CA SER A 540 13.71 11.41 18.37
C SER A 540 13.14 11.36 16.95
N PHE A 541 12.64 10.19 16.53
CA PHE A 541 12.02 10.02 15.22
C PHE A 541 10.73 10.87 15.06
N VAL A 542 9.90 10.96 16.10
CA VAL A 542 8.71 11.82 16.10
C VAL A 542 9.08 13.30 15.99
N ALA A 543 10.10 13.73 16.73
CA ALA A 543 10.59 15.10 16.69
C ALA A 543 11.00 15.51 15.27
N GLU A 544 11.78 14.65 14.60
CA GLU A 544 12.25 14.86 13.24
C GLU A 544 11.09 14.90 12.23
N LEU A 545 10.14 13.94 12.31
CA LEU A 545 8.95 13.97 11.43
C LEU A 545 8.17 15.28 11.55
N ARG A 546 8.00 15.79 12.77
CA ARG A 546 7.32 17.06 13.03
C ARG A 546 8.13 18.25 12.55
N ALA A 547 9.45 18.24 12.70
CA ALA A 547 10.35 19.27 12.19
C ALA A 547 10.26 19.42 10.66
N HIS A 548 10.03 18.31 9.96
CA HIS A 548 9.78 18.27 8.52
C HIS A 548 8.30 18.51 8.12
N GLY A 549 7.44 18.95 9.03
CA GLY A 549 6.04 19.27 8.76
C GLY A 549 5.14 18.05 8.48
N ARG A 550 5.55 16.86 8.93
CA ARG A 550 4.80 15.59 8.74
C ARG A 550 4.03 15.19 10.00
N ASP A 551 3.17 16.08 10.51
CA ASP A 551 2.39 15.87 11.74
C ASP A 551 1.51 14.60 11.71
N ASP A 552 0.82 14.35 10.58
CA ASP A 552 -0.04 13.18 10.42
C ASP A 552 0.75 11.86 10.38
N ALA A 553 1.95 11.88 9.79
CA ALA A 553 2.85 10.73 9.78
C ALA A 553 3.40 10.46 11.19
N ALA A 554 3.75 11.52 11.93
CA ALA A 554 4.18 11.41 13.32
C ALA A 554 3.09 10.78 14.21
N HIS A 555 1.82 11.18 14.02
CA HIS A 555 0.70 10.59 14.73
C HIS A 555 0.54 9.09 14.45
N ARG A 556 0.52 8.70 13.16
CA ARG A 556 0.40 7.29 12.75
C ARG A 556 1.57 6.44 13.22
N PHE A 557 2.79 6.97 13.15
CA PHE A 557 3.99 6.32 13.66
C PHE A 557 3.91 6.08 15.17
N CYS A 558 3.53 7.09 15.97
CA CYS A 558 3.35 6.93 17.42
C CYS A 558 2.36 5.80 17.76
N LEU A 559 1.22 5.78 17.06
CA LEU A 559 0.22 4.74 17.22
C LEU A 559 0.82 3.36 16.93
N GLN A 560 1.43 3.16 15.76
CA GLN A 560 2.06 1.90 15.37
C GLN A 560 3.15 1.44 16.34
N ALA A 561 3.99 2.37 16.79
CA ALA A 561 5.08 2.10 17.73
C ALA A 561 4.54 1.61 19.09
N MET A 562 3.41 2.14 19.56
CA MET A 562 2.84 1.78 20.85
C MET A 562 2.02 0.48 20.83
N LEU A 563 1.36 0.13 19.72
CA LEU A 563 0.47 -1.04 19.65
C LEU A 563 1.14 -2.37 19.99
N ASN A 564 2.45 -2.50 19.72
CA ASN A 564 3.22 -3.73 19.95
C ASN A 564 4.14 -3.65 21.17
N ARG A 565 4.05 -2.59 21.99
CA ARG A 565 4.93 -2.37 23.15
C ARG A 565 4.27 -2.70 24.48
N SER A 566 5.11 -2.85 25.51
CA SER A 566 4.66 -3.09 26.87
C SER A 566 3.91 -1.88 27.43
N ALA A 567 3.06 -2.11 28.43
CA ALA A 567 2.37 -1.02 29.14
C ALA A 567 3.33 0.00 29.77
N ARG A 568 4.54 -0.43 30.15
CA ARG A 568 5.59 0.44 30.68
C ARG A 568 6.15 1.36 29.61
N SER A 569 6.52 0.81 28.45
CA SER A 569 7.04 1.58 27.31
C SER A 569 5.99 2.58 26.80
N ILE A 570 4.72 2.19 26.72
CA ILE A 570 3.62 3.11 26.33
C ILE A 570 3.57 4.32 27.28
N ARG A 571 3.69 4.10 28.60
CA ARG A 571 3.70 5.17 29.59
C ARG A 571 4.93 6.08 29.44
N GLU A 572 6.10 5.51 29.19
CA GLU A 572 7.36 6.25 29.03
C GLU A 572 7.30 7.16 27.80
N ILE A 573 6.92 6.61 26.64
CA ILE A 573 6.75 7.40 25.41
C ILE A 573 5.69 8.51 25.60
N LEU A 574 4.56 8.23 26.27
CA LEU A 574 3.55 9.27 26.55
C LEU A 574 4.01 10.37 27.51
N ALA A 575 4.95 10.06 28.41
CA ALA A 575 5.55 11.06 29.29
C ALA A 575 6.52 11.93 28.50
N GLU A 576 7.40 11.32 27.71
CA GLU A 576 8.38 12.04 26.89
C GLU A 576 7.71 12.92 25.83
N LEU A 577 6.63 12.47 25.18
CA LEU A 577 5.84 13.31 24.26
C LEU A 577 5.29 14.58 24.93
N ARG A 578 5.00 14.54 26.24
CA ARG A 578 4.51 15.72 26.99
C ARG A 578 5.65 16.63 27.38
N ASP A 579 6.78 16.06 27.77
CA ASP A 579 7.98 16.81 28.16
C ASP A 579 8.57 17.57 26.96
N GLU A 580 8.48 17.01 25.76
CA GLU A 580 8.80 17.67 24.48
C GLU A 580 7.75 18.71 24.03
N GLY A 581 6.66 18.89 24.79
CA GLY A 581 5.66 19.92 24.52
C GLY A 581 4.53 19.52 23.57
N TRP A 582 4.26 18.22 23.38
CA TRP A 582 3.15 17.71 22.55
C TRP A 582 2.03 17.00 23.35
N PRO A 583 1.39 17.68 24.33
CA PRO A 583 0.38 17.06 25.18
C PRO A 583 -0.92 16.70 24.43
N VAL A 584 -1.22 17.38 23.33
CA VAL A 584 -2.40 17.08 22.49
C VAL A 584 -2.19 15.76 21.75
N LEU A 585 -1.02 15.57 21.14
CA LEU A 585 -0.66 14.33 20.45
C LEU A 585 -0.65 13.14 21.42
N ALA A 586 -0.01 13.29 22.58
CA ALA A 586 -0.01 12.24 23.61
C ALA A 586 -1.43 11.82 24.02
N LYS A 587 -2.36 12.78 24.12
CA LYS A 587 -3.76 12.53 24.45
C LYS A 587 -4.51 11.79 23.34
N GLN A 588 -4.30 12.18 22.08
CA GLN A 588 -4.92 11.53 20.91
C GLN A 588 -4.44 10.08 20.77
N VAL A 589 -3.11 9.88 20.81
CA VAL A 589 -2.50 8.55 20.71
C VAL A 589 -2.97 7.65 21.85
N LEU A 590 -3.07 8.16 23.09
CA LEU A 590 -3.58 7.38 24.22
C LEU A 590 -5.01 6.85 23.98
N ASP A 591 -5.89 7.69 23.43
CA ASP A 591 -7.27 7.29 23.14
C ASP A 591 -7.33 6.15 22.10
N GLU A 592 -6.49 6.24 21.07
CA GLU A 592 -6.44 5.27 19.96
C GLU A 592 -5.68 3.99 20.32
N VAL A 593 -4.62 4.08 21.10
CA VAL A 593 -3.86 2.91 21.59
C VAL A 593 -4.72 2.11 22.56
N SER A 594 -5.33 2.77 23.56
CA SER A 594 -6.22 2.10 24.52
C SER A 594 -7.44 1.44 23.87
N ALA A 595 -7.77 1.87 22.66
CA ALA A 595 -8.82 1.34 21.83
C ALA A 595 -8.47 0.04 21.08
N GLN A 596 -7.18 -0.21 20.83
CA GLN A 596 -6.70 -1.27 19.94
C GLN A 596 -5.86 -2.34 20.66
N VAL A 597 -5.19 -1.99 21.76
CA VAL A 597 -4.36 -2.94 22.51
C VAL A 597 -5.18 -3.96 23.30
N SER A 598 -4.54 -5.08 23.67
CA SER A 598 -5.18 -6.16 24.39
C SER A 598 -5.70 -5.72 25.77
N VAL A 599 -6.76 -6.39 26.25
CA VAL A 599 -7.35 -6.11 27.57
C VAL A 599 -6.32 -6.27 28.71
N ALA A 600 -5.39 -7.21 28.56
CA ALA A 600 -4.31 -7.43 29.53
C ALA A 600 -3.35 -6.24 29.57
N THR A 601 -2.92 -5.74 28.41
CA THR A 601 -2.07 -4.56 28.30
C THR A 601 -2.74 -3.32 28.88
N VAL A 602 -4.05 -3.13 28.64
CA VAL A 602 -4.81 -2.02 29.26
C VAL A 602 -4.84 -2.16 30.78
N ALA A 603 -5.06 -3.36 31.31
CA ALA A 603 -5.09 -3.60 32.76
C ALA A 603 -3.74 -3.26 33.41
N GLU A 604 -2.63 -3.67 32.80
CA GLU A 604 -1.27 -3.32 33.26
C GLU A 604 -1.00 -1.81 33.15
N PHE A 605 -1.42 -1.17 32.05
CA PHE A 605 -1.23 0.27 31.85
C PHE A 605 -1.95 1.11 32.91
N LEU A 606 -3.17 0.72 33.30
CA LEU A 606 -3.95 1.41 34.34
C LEU A 606 -3.25 1.48 35.70
N VAL A 607 -2.37 0.52 35.99
CA VAL A 607 -1.56 0.45 37.22
C VAL A 607 -0.40 1.44 37.16
N LEU A 608 0.25 1.54 36.00
CA LEU A 608 1.48 2.31 35.81
C LEU A 608 1.22 3.79 35.49
N CYS A 609 0.07 4.12 34.89
CA CYS A 609 -0.23 5.46 34.40
C CYS A 609 -0.59 6.47 35.51
N THR A 610 -0.60 7.75 35.12
CA THR A 610 -1.00 8.88 35.99
C THR A 610 -2.50 8.82 36.31
N ALA A 611 -2.94 9.51 37.37
CA ALA A 611 -4.36 9.56 37.74
C ALA A 611 -5.25 10.13 36.60
N ALA A 612 -4.75 11.11 35.86
CA ALA A 612 -5.46 11.71 34.73
C ALA A 612 -5.64 10.73 33.56
N ASP A 613 -4.57 10.03 33.19
CA ASP A 613 -4.60 9.00 32.13
C ASP A 613 -5.49 7.83 32.52
N ARG A 614 -5.42 7.40 33.78
CA ARG A 614 -6.28 6.35 34.33
C ARG A 614 -7.75 6.70 34.19
N GLN A 615 -8.14 7.88 34.65
CA GLN A 615 -9.53 8.33 34.56
C GLN A 615 -10.01 8.36 33.11
N ARG A 616 -9.14 8.81 32.18
CA ARG A 616 -9.42 8.85 30.75
C ARG A 616 -9.61 7.46 30.15
N VAL A 617 -8.67 6.55 30.35
CA VAL A 617 -8.72 5.17 29.82
C VAL A 617 -9.91 4.42 30.38
N LEU A 618 -10.20 4.54 31.68
CA LEU A 618 -11.40 3.94 32.28
C LEU A 618 -12.68 4.50 31.63
N SER A 619 -12.74 5.81 31.39
CA SER A 619 -13.91 6.44 30.77
C SER A 619 -14.18 5.97 29.33
N LEU A 620 -13.12 5.63 28.59
CA LEU A 620 -13.18 5.03 27.25
C LEU A 620 -13.54 3.54 27.33
N ALA A 621 -12.98 2.80 28.28
CA ALA A 621 -13.26 1.40 28.50
C ALA A 621 -14.75 1.15 28.81
N VAL A 622 -15.43 2.04 29.55
CA VAL A 622 -16.88 1.94 29.79
C VAL A 622 -17.69 2.00 28.49
N LYS A 623 -17.19 2.70 27.46
CA LYS A 623 -17.88 2.81 26.17
C LYS A 623 -17.78 1.55 25.32
N ARG A 624 -16.85 0.63 25.63
CA ARG A 624 -16.63 -0.62 24.89
C ARG A 624 -17.77 -1.62 25.04
N GLU A 625 -17.72 -2.68 24.25
CA GLU A 625 -18.70 -3.78 24.29
C GLU A 625 -18.69 -4.52 25.64
N ARG A 626 -19.82 -5.14 25.97
CA ARG A 626 -20.05 -5.84 27.24
C ARG A 626 -18.98 -6.89 27.55
N GLU A 627 -18.51 -7.62 26.53
CA GLU A 627 -17.51 -8.67 26.69
C GLU A 627 -16.14 -8.10 27.09
N TYR A 628 -15.72 -6.99 26.45
CA TYR A 628 -14.47 -6.29 26.78
C TYR A 628 -14.50 -5.81 28.24
N VAL A 629 -15.58 -5.13 28.64
CA VAL A 629 -15.77 -4.63 30.01
C VAL A 629 -15.70 -5.76 31.04
N ALA A 630 -16.34 -6.90 30.74
CA ALA A 630 -16.30 -8.09 31.59
C ALA A 630 -14.91 -8.68 31.76
N LYS A 631 -14.16 -8.80 30.65
CA LYS A 631 -12.78 -9.29 30.66
C LYS A 631 -11.87 -8.35 31.46
N LEU A 632 -11.96 -7.03 31.24
CA LEU A 632 -11.14 -6.05 31.94
C LEU A 632 -11.42 -6.05 33.44
N LEU A 633 -12.70 -6.01 33.82
CA LEU A 633 -13.09 -6.03 35.24
C LEU A 633 -12.62 -7.31 35.93
N LYS A 634 -12.73 -8.47 35.28
CA LYS A 634 -12.24 -9.75 35.83
C LYS A 634 -10.74 -9.72 36.08
N LEU A 635 -9.95 -9.22 35.12
CA LEU A 635 -8.50 -9.10 35.27
C LEU A 635 -8.12 -8.15 36.42
N LEU A 636 -8.76 -6.97 36.46
CA LEU A 636 -8.53 -6.00 37.54
C LEU A 636 -8.94 -6.54 38.91
N LEU A 637 -10.02 -7.32 39.02
CA LEU A 637 -10.43 -7.93 40.29
C LEU A 637 -9.39 -8.92 40.81
N SER A 638 -8.75 -9.68 39.92
CA SER A 638 -7.71 -10.64 40.30
C SER A 638 -6.38 -9.99 40.67
N ALA A 639 -5.99 -8.91 39.97
CA ALA A 639 -4.67 -8.32 40.11
C ALA A 639 -4.66 -7.05 40.99
N HIS A 640 -5.67 -6.17 40.86
CA HIS A 640 -5.72 -4.84 41.46
C HIS A 640 -7.14 -4.45 41.94
N PRO A 641 -7.62 -4.96 43.09
CA PRO A 641 -8.98 -4.78 43.56
C PRO A 641 -9.43 -3.30 43.73
N ALA A 642 -8.50 -2.40 44.05
CA ALA A 642 -8.79 -0.97 44.17
C ALA A 642 -9.17 -0.34 42.81
N LEU A 643 -8.46 -0.69 41.74
CA LEU A 643 -8.77 -0.23 40.37
C LEU A 643 -10.06 -0.85 39.84
N ALA A 644 -10.33 -2.11 40.20
CA ALA A 644 -11.61 -2.74 39.88
C ALA A 644 -12.80 -2.00 40.49
N ARG A 645 -12.65 -1.51 41.73
CA ARG A 645 -13.68 -0.68 42.40
C ARG A 645 -13.85 0.66 41.67
N GLU A 646 -12.76 1.35 41.34
CA GLU A 646 -12.80 2.60 40.58
C GLU A 646 -13.50 2.43 39.22
N PHE A 647 -13.20 1.35 38.49
CA PHE A 647 -13.86 1.03 37.22
C PHE A 647 -15.34 0.70 37.41
N ALA A 648 -15.68 -0.09 38.43
CA ALA A 648 -17.06 -0.40 38.79
C ALA A 648 -17.87 0.86 39.16
N ASP A 649 -17.26 1.80 39.89
CA ASP A 649 -17.86 3.09 40.22
C ASP A 649 -18.14 3.92 38.95
N GLN A 650 -17.21 3.96 37.99
CA GLN A 650 -17.44 4.66 36.72
C GLN A 650 -18.54 4.02 35.87
N ILE A 651 -18.63 2.69 35.83
CA ILE A 651 -19.74 1.99 35.15
C ILE A 651 -21.07 2.31 35.84
N THR A 652 -21.09 2.30 37.17
CA THR A 652 -22.29 2.60 37.97
C THR A 652 -22.73 4.06 37.82
N ALA A 653 -21.79 5.00 37.73
CA ALA A 653 -22.09 6.40 37.47
C ALA A 653 -22.71 6.64 36.07
N LYS A 654 -22.43 5.75 35.11
CA LYS A 654 -23.03 5.78 33.75
C LYS A 654 -24.16 4.77 33.57
N ALA A 655 -24.66 4.18 34.66
CA ALA A 655 -25.63 3.09 34.66
C ALA A 655 -26.92 3.42 33.90
N GLU A 656 -27.39 4.67 33.97
CA GLU A 656 -28.60 5.15 33.29
C GLU A 656 -28.59 4.85 31.79
N ASN A 657 -27.42 4.88 31.16
CA ASN A 657 -27.26 4.70 29.71
C ASN A 657 -26.70 3.32 29.31
N ARG A 658 -26.28 2.49 30.27
CA ARG A 658 -25.54 1.22 30.03
C ARG A 658 -25.91 0.12 31.03
N THR A 659 -27.20 -0.07 31.28
CA THR A 659 -27.75 -1.02 32.28
C THR A 659 -27.35 -2.48 32.02
N GLU A 660 -27.03 -2.83 30.77
CA GLU A 660 -26.57 -4.16 30.36
C GLU A 660 -25.18 -4.54 30.90
N LEU A 661 -24.40 -3.55 31.36
CA LEU A 661 -23.09 -3.78 32.00
C LEU A 661 -23.19 -4.10 33.49
N LEU A 662 -24.29 -3.72 34.16
CA LEU A 662 -24.44 -3.88 35.62
C LEU A 662 -24.37 -5.34 36.11
N PRO A 663 -24.96 -6.35 35.43
CA PRO A 663 -24.83 -7.75 35.85
C PRO A 663 -23.37 -8.23 35.88
N VAL A 664 -22.54 -7.70 34.98
CA VAL A 664 -21.11 -8.03 34.89
C VAL A 664 -20.37 -7.46 36.11
N VAL A 665 -20.67 -6.21 36.47
CA VAL A 665 -20.13 -5.55 37.65
C VAL A 665 -20.51 -6.30 38.92
N ILE A 666 -21.79 -6.62 39.08
CA ILE A 666 -22.34 -7.24 40.29
C ILE A 666 -21.79 -8.66 40.53
N LYS A 667 -21.51 -9.44 39.47
CA LYS A 667 -21.01 -10.82 39.60
C LYS A 667 -19.61 -10.91 40.23
N GLY A 668 -18.77 -9.90 40.05
CA GLY A 668 -17.35 -9.92 40.43
C GLY A 668 -17.01 -9.27 41.78
N LEU A 669 -17.95 -8.57 42.41
CA LEU A 669 -17.70 -7.75 43.59
C LEU A 669 -17.93 -8.51 44.91
N ASP A 670 -17.20 -8.11 45.95
CA ASP A 670 -17.43 -8.58 47.33
C ASP A 670 -18.84 -8.20 47.82
N SER A 671 -19.41 -8.99 48.75
CA SER A 671 -20.80 -8.82 49.18
C SER A 671 -21.10 -7.43 49.72
N ARG A 672 -20.17 -6.80 50.45
CA ARG A 672 -20.37 -5.49 51.07
C ARG A 672 -20.39 -4.36 50.05
N TYR A 673 -19.52 -4.43 49.04
CA TYR A 673 -19.45 -3.45 47.97
C TYR A 673 -20.58 -3.64 46.95
N LYS A 674 -20.98 -4.89 46.70
CA LYS A 674 -22.16 -5.22 45.88
C LYS A 674 -23.43 -4.54 46.40
N GLU A 675 -23.64 -4.55 47.71
CA GLU A 675 -24.78 -3.87 48.34
C GLU A 675 -24.79 -2.36 48.10
N GLN A 676 -23.61 -1.71 48.20
CA GLN A 676 -23.47 -0.27 47.95
C GLN A 676 -23.74 0.09 46.50
N VAL A 677 -23.24 -0.71 45.55
CA VAL A 677 -23.48 -0.53 44.11
C VAL A 677 -24.96 -0.70 43.79
N LEU A 678 -25.60 -1.77 44.30
CA LEU A 678 -27.03 -2.01 44.09
C LEU A 678 -27.90 -0.89 44.67
N ALA A 679 -27.56 -0.33 45.83
CA ALA A 679 -28.26 0.83 46.39
C ALA A 679 -28.20 2.05 45.46
N ARG A 680 -27.00 2.42 44.98
CA ARG A 680 -26.83 3.53 44.03
C ARG A 680 -27.56 3.31 42.71
N VAL A 681 -27.57 2.07 42.20
CA VAL A 681 -28.31 1.71 40.98
C VAL A 681 -29.81 1.93 41.18
N VAL A 682 -30.38 1.50 42.31
CA VAL A 682 -31.81 1.71 42.58
C VAL A 682 -32.14 3.20 42.72
N ASP A 683 -31.27 3.99 43.34
CA ASP A 683 -31.48 5.43 43.50
C ASP A 683 -31.51 6.15 42.13
N ASN A 684 -30.57 5.80 41.23
CA ASN A 684 -30.35 6.50 39.96
C ASN A 684 -31.14 5.96 38.75
N ASN A 685 -31.82 4.82 38.84
CA ASN A 685 -32.50 4.21 37.68
C ASN A 685 -34.04 4.14 37.85
N GLY A 686 -34.73 4.14 36.70
CA GLY A 686 -36.19 4.03 36.59
C GLY A 686 -36.69 2.58 36.62
N GLY A 687 -38.02 2.42 36.63
CA GLY A 687 -38.64 1.09 36.70
C GLY A 687 -38.27 0.14 35.55
N PRO A 688 -38.33 0.55 34.28
CA PRO A 688 -38.00 -0.30 33.13
C PRO A 688 -36.55 -0.83 33.14
N GLU A 689 -35.60 0.02 33.53
CA GLU A 689 -34.18 -0.32 33.67
C GLU A 689 -33.97 -1.37 34.76
N LEU A 690 -34.61 -1.16 35.91
CA LEU A 690 -34.57 -2.07 37.05
C LEU A 690 -35.23 -3.43 36.74
N VAL A 691 -36.29 -3.46 35.93
CA VAL A 691 -36.90 -4.71 35.42
C VAL A 691 -35.92 -5.51 34.59
N THR A 692 -35.20 -4.84 33.69
CA THR A 692 -34.20 -5.48 32.83
C THR A 692 -33.06 -6.06 33.66
N LEU A 693 -32.62 -5.32 34.69
CA LEU A 693 -31.59 -5.77 35.62
C LEU A 693 -32.06 -6.96 36.48
N LEU A 694 -33.28 -6.93 37.00
CA LEU A 694 -33.87 -8.02 37.78
C LEU A 694 -33.89 -9.34 37.01
N LYS A 695 -34.15 -9.30 35.70
CA LYS A 695 -34.13 -10.50 34.82
C LYS A 695 -32.72 -11.02 34.57
N ALA A 696 -31.70 -10.14 34.60
CA ALA A 696 -30.33 -10.48 34.25
C ALA A 696 -29.47 -10.91 35.46
N LEU A 697 -29.90 -10.63 36.69
CA LEU A 697 -29.15 -10.96 37.91
C LEU A 697 -29.41 -12.38 38.44
N PRO A 698 -28.42 -13.01 39.09
CA PRO A 698 -28.63 -14.25 39.85
C PRO A 698 -29.71 -14.08 40.94
N VAL A 699 -30.44 -15.15 41.23
CA VAL A 699 -31.57 -15.15 42.18
C VAL A 699 -31.26 -14.47 43.54
N PRO A 700 -30.10 -14.68 44.19
CA PRO A 700 -29.79 -14.00 45.45
C PRO A 700 -29.68 -12.46 45.30
N ASP A 701 -29.01 -12.00 44.25
CA ASP A 701 -28.78 -10.58 43.99
C ASP A 701 -30.07 -9.89 43.50
N ALA A 702 -30.90 -10.59 42.72
CA ALA A 702 -32.21 -10.11 42.29
C ALA A 702 -33.19 -9.94 43.48
N LYS A 703 -33.14 -10.85 44.47
CA LYS A 703 -33.91 -10.71 45.72
C LYS A 703 -33.48 -9.48 46.52
N TYR A 704 -32.18 -9.23 46.62
CA TYR A 704 -31.66 -8.05 47.32
C TYR A 704 -31.98 -6.74 46.59
N LEU A 705 -31.89 -6.72 45.26
CA LEU A 705 -32.31 -5.59 44.43
C LEU A 705 -33.80 -5.28 44.64
N MET A 706 -34.67 -6.29 44.68
CA MET A 706 -36.10 -6.12 44.97
C MET A 706 -36.35 -5.54 46.37
N PHE A 707 -35.59 -5.98 47.38
CA PHE A 707 -35.65 -5.39 48.73
C PHE A 707 -35.31 -3.89 48.72
N LEU A 708 -34.26 -3.49 48.00
CA LEU A 708 -33.87 -2.09 47.87
C LEU A 708 -34.94 -1.26 47.13
N ILE A 709 -35.55 -1.81 46.08
CA ILE A 709 -36.64 -1.14 45.33
C ILE A 709 -37.83 -0.85 46.25
N VAL A 710 -38.26 -1.83 47.06
CA VAL A 710 -39.36 -1.64 48.04
C VAL A 710 -39.04 -0.52 49.03
N ARG A 711 -37.78 -0.43 49.48
CA ARG A 711 -37.31 0.61 50.41
C ARG A 711 -37.37 2.03 49.83
N THR A 712 -37.30 2.20 48.50
CA THR A 712 -37.38 3.53 47.86
C THR A 712 -38.79 4.11 47.74
N GLY A 713 -39.83 3.31 48.00
CA GLY A 713 -41.21 3.77 48.07
C GLY A 713 -42.12 3.31 46.92
N GLN A 714 -43.42 3.53 47.12
CA GLN A 714 -44.52 2.95 46.33
C GLN A 714 -44.43 3.22 44.83
N ALA A 715 -44.06 4.44 44.41
CA ALA A 715 -44.04 4.82 42.99
C ALA A 715 -43.00 4.05 42.17
N LYS A 716 -41.77 3.94 42.68
CA LYS A 716 -40.67 3.23 41.99
C LYS A 716 -40.93 1.72 41.98
N PHE A 717 -41.45 1.17 43.08
CA PHE A 717 -41.88 -0.24 43.14
C PHE A 717 -42.97 -0.58 42.11
N LEU A 718 -44.06 0.21 42.04
CA LEU A 718 -45.13 -0.04 41.07
C LEU A 718 -44.66 0.06 39.62
N SER A 719 -43.76 1.01 39.33
CA SER A 719 -43.14 1.15 38.00
C SER A 719 -42.37 -0.12 37.59
N VAL A 720 -41.59 -0.71 38.50
CA VAL A 720 -40.87 -1.98 38.24
C VAL A 720 -41.84 -3.14 38.04
N VAL A 721 -42.83 -3.28 38.91
CA VAL A 721 -43.74 -4.44 38.85
C VAL A 721 -44.61 -4.42 37.59
N SER A 722 -44.99 -3.23 37.11
CA SER A 722 -45.77 -3.09 35.86
C SER A 722 -45.04 -3.56 34.58
N GLY A 723 -43.70 -3.62 34.60
CA GLY A 723 -42.87 -4.02 33.44
C GLY A 723 -42.50 -5.52 33.40
N LEU A 724 -42.87 -6.30 34.41
CA LEU A 724 -42.58 -7.74 34.44
C LEU A 724 -43.65 -8.53 33.65
N PRO A 725 -43.28 -9.37 32.67
CA PRO A 725 -44.25 -10.07 31.84
C PRO A 725 -45.04 -11.10 32.65
N GLY A 726 -46.37 -11.05 32.54
CA GLY A 726 -47.26 -12.14 32.93
C GLY A 726 -47.61 -12.28 34.41
N ARG A 727 -47.37 -11.26 35.26
CA ARG A 727 -47.91 -11.28 36.63
C ARG A 727 -48.41 -9.89 37.01
N ASP A 728 -49.72 -9.76 37.10
CA ASP A 728 -50.40 -8.79 37.94
C ASP A 728 -49.60 -8.61 39.26
N PRO A 729 -49.28 -7.38 39.72
CA PRO A 729 -48.64 -7.15 41.01
C PRO A 729 -49.25 -7.99 42.16
N HIS A 730 -50.56 -8.19 42.10
CA HIS A 730 -51.32 -9.01 43.02
C HIS A 730 -51.05 -10.52 42.85
N SER A 731 -50.77 -10.99 41.63
CA SER A 731 -50.39 -12.38 41.33
C SER A 731 -49.00 -12.78 41.86
N PHE A 732 -47.99 -11.90 41.80
CA PHE A 732 -46.65 -12.21 42.31
C PHE A 732 -46.66 -12.38 43.84
N LEU A 733 -47.42 -11.53 44.54
CA LEU A 733 -47.67 -11.65 45.98
C LEU A 733 -48.52 -12.89 46.31
N ARG A 734 -49.54 -13.22 45.49
CA ARG A 734 -50.33 -14.47 45.61
C ARG A 734 -49.53 -15.75 45.37
N SER A 735 -48.37 -15.69 44.70
CA SER A 735 -47.57 -16.86 44.31
C SER A 735 -46.41 -17.20 45.25
N GLN A 736 -46.24 -16.46 46.34
CA GLN A 736 -45.28 -16.84 47.39
C GLN A 736 -45.92 -17.88 48.30
N PRO A 737 -45.22 -18.99 48.62
CA PRO A 737 -45.74 -19.97 49.57
C PRO A 737 -45.95 -19.31 50.93
N VAL A 738 -47.05 -19.67 51.60
CA VAL A 738 -47.45 -19.23 52.96
C VAL A 738 -46.27 -19.29 53.94
N GLU A 739 -45.38 -20.26 53.72
CA GLU A 739 -44.11 -20.51 54.40
C GLU A 739 -43.19 -19.28 54.54
N ARG A 740 -43.30 -18.28 53.64
CA ARG A 740 -42.47 -17.07 53.66
C ARG A 740 -43.18 -15.82 54.18
N LEU A 741 -44.50 -15.88 54.37
CA LEU A 741 -45.30 -14.77 54.89
C LEU A 741 -44.83 -14.30 56.28
N PRO A 742 -44.48 -15.18 57.24
CA PRO A 742 -44.05 -14.74 58.57
C PRO A 742 -42.74 -13.96 58.54
N VAL A 743 -41.79 -14.40 57.72
CA VAL A 743 -40.47 -13.76 57.57
C VAL A 743 -40.64 -12.36 56.98
N LEU A 744 -41.47 -12.22 55.94
CA LEU A 744 -41.75 -10.93 55.30
C LEU A 744 -42.45 -9.95 56.25
N VAL A 745 -43.46 -10.41 57.00
CA VAL A 745 -44.18 -9.57 57.98
C VAL A 745 -43.24 -9.10 59.10
N LYS A 746 -42.47 -10.02 59.70
CA LYS A 746 -41.52 -9.67 60.78
C LYS A 746 -40.47 -8.68 60.29
N MET A 747 -39.93 -8.87 59.09
CA MET A 747 -38.96 -7.96 58.51
C MET A 747 -39.57 -6.59 58.20
N LEU A 748 -40.76 -6.52 57.61
CA LEU A 748 -41.44 -5.25 57.34
C LEU A 748 -41.71 -4.48 58.64
N LEU A 749 -42.09 -5.14 59.72
CA LEU A 749 -42.33 -4.46 61.00
C LEU A 749 -41.05 -3.84 61.62
N THR A 750 -39.85 -4.24 61.20
CA THR A 750 -38.58 -3.67 61.68
C THR A 750 -38.12 -2.41 60.94
N VAL A 751 -38.75 -2.06 59.81
CA VAL A 751 -38.38 -0.87 59.01
C VAL A 751 -39.34 0.31 59.22
N PRO A 752 -38.84 1.56 59.16
CA PRO A 752 -39.68 2.76 59.25
C PRO A 752 -40.79 2.75 58.18
N HIS A 753 -42.03 3.05 58.58
CA HIS A 753 -43.25 2.96 57.76
C HIS A 753 -43.64 1.56 57.27
N GLY A 754 -42.93 0.51 57.70
CA GLY A 754 -43.19 -0.88 57.31
C GLY A 754 -44.57 -1.40 57.70
N LYS A 755 -45.14 -0.89 58.80
CA LYS A 755 -46.52 -1.20 59.25
C LYS A 755 -47.56 -0.99 58.15
N ARG A 756 -47.45 0.09 57.35
CA ARG A 756 -48.40 0.39 56.27
C ARG A 756 -48.40 -0.68 55.17
N TYR A 757 -47.23 -1.23 54.87
CA TYR A 757 -47.07 -2.29 53.88
C TYR A 757 -47.51 -3.65 54.43
N THR A 758 -47.23 -3.91 55.71
CA THR A 758 -47.77 -5.07 56.42
C THR A 758 -49.31 -5.05 56.42
N ASP A 759 -49.93 -3.91 56.72
CA ASP A 759 -51.39 -3.77 56.75
C ASP A 759 -52.02 -4.00 55.37
N ALA A 760 -51.49 -3.40 54.30
CA ALA A 760 -51.99 -3.61 52.94
C ALA A 760 -51.90 -5.07 52.48
N MET A 761 -50.81 -5.75 52.83
CA MET A 761 -50.63 -7.17 52.50
C MET A 761 -51.61 -8.07 53.25
N LEU A 762 -51.89 -7.77 54.53
CA LEU A 762 -52.84 -8.54 55.34
C LEU A 762 -54.29 -8.27 54.93
N ASP A 763 -54.65 -7.04 54.57
CA ASP A 763 -55.99 -6.68 54.10
C ASP A 763 -56.33 -7.39 52.77
N GLU A 764 -55.35 -7.55 51.87
CA GLU A 764 -55.54 -8.31 50.63
C GLU A 764 -55.67 -9.82 50.89
N LEU A 765 -54.90 -10.37 51.84
CA LEU A 765 -55.03 -11.78 52.22
C LEU A 765 -56.37 -12.09 52.90
N ALA A 766 -56.94 -11.11 53.61
CA ALA A 766 -58.23 -11.19 54.29
C ALA A 766 -59.44 -10.80 53.39
N ALA A 767 -59.19 -10.50 52.10
CA ALA A 767 -60.22 -9.99 51.20
C ALA A 767 -61.43 -10.95 51.08
N PRO A 768 -62.68 -10.44 51.15
CA PRO A 768 -63.88 -11.27 51.09
C PRO A 768 -63.97 -12.16 49.84
N GLU A 769 -63.40 -11.71 48.73
CA GLU A 769 -63.40 -12.39 47.43
C GLU A 769 -62.61 -13.71 47.43
N ARG A 770 -61.66 -13.89 48.36
CA ARG A 770 -60.88 -15.15 48.49
C ARG A 770 -61.68 -16.30 49.08
N GLY A 771 -62.81 -16.00 49.73
CA GLY A 771 -63.62 -16.97 50.45
C GLY A 771 -62.98 -17.40 51.78
N LEU A 772 -63.83 -17.72 52.77
CA LEU A 772 -63.39 -18.05 54.12
C LEU A 772 -62.50 -19.31 54.17
N LEU A 773 -62.72 -20.27 53.28
CA LEU A 773 -61.95 -21.53 53.25
C LEU A 773 -60.47 -21.31 52.93
N ALA A 774 -60.15 -20.48 51.92
CA ALA A 774 -58.77 -20.19 51.55
C ALA A 774 -58.02 -19.47 52.68
N VAL A 775 -58.67 -18.52 53.35
CA VAL A 775 -58.07 -17.81 54.49
C VAL A 775 -57.89 -18.74 55.70
N THR A 776 -58.80 -19.71 55.86
CA THR A 776 -58.71 -20.70 56.94
C THR A 776 -57.47 -21.58 56.79
N GLN A 777 -57.17 -22.06 55.59
CA GLN A 777 -55.98 -22.88 55.31
C GLN A 777 -54.68 -22.14 55.65
N GLU A 778 -54.62 -20.87 55.26
CA GLU A 778 -53.49 -19.97 55.56
C GLU A 778 -53.30 -19.77 57.07
N LEU A 779 -54.41 -19.55 57.79
CA LEU A 779 -54.39 -19.42 59.25
C LEU A 779 -53.97 -20.72 59.91
N SER A 780 -54.50 -21.88 59.48
CA SER A 780 -54.09 -23.18 60.02
C SER A 780 -52.59 -23.40 59.90
N TYR A 781 -52.02 -23.12 58.71
CA TYR A 781 -50.57 -23.21 58.50
C TYR A 781 -49.77 -22.29 59.43
N LEU A 782 -50.16 -21.01 59.55
CA LEU A 782 -49.45 -20.05 60.39
C LEU A 782 -49.45 -20.44 61.88
N PHE A 783 -50.56 -21.02 62.35
CA PHE A 783 -50.64 -21.47 63.74
C PHE A 783 -49.93 -22.81 63.98
N ASP A 784 -49.93 -23.72 63.00
CA ASP A 784 -49.21 -24.99 63.06
C ASP A 784 -47.68 -24.78 63.09
N GLU A 785 -47.16 -23.81 62.35
CA GLU A 785 -45.74 -23.42 62.34
C GLU A 785 -45.34 -22.51 63.52
N ASN A 786 -46.22 -22.35 64.52
CA ASN A 786 -46.00 -21.52 65.71
C ASN A 786 -45.80 -20.01 65.40
N GLU A 787 -46.26 -19.55 64.24
CA GLU A 787 -46.19 -18.16 63.76
C GLU A 787 -47.37 -17.32 64.25
N THR A 788 -47.64 -17.43 65.56
CA THR A 788 -48.83 -16.92 66.26
C THR A 788 -49.04 -15.41 66.13
N VAL A 789 -47.96 -14.62 66.06
CA VAL A 789 -48.05 -13.15 65.92
C VAL A 789 -48.61 -12.77 64.55
N VAL A 790 -48.13 -13.41 63.49
CA VAL A 790 -48.56 -13.13 62.11
C VAL A 790 -49.95 -13.73 61.87
N GLY A 791 -50.20 -14.93 62.42
CA GLY A 791 -51.52 -15.56 62.43
C GLY A 791 -52.60 -14.69 63.08
N LYS A 792 -52.32 -14.08 64.25
CA LYS A 792 -53.26 -13.18 64.93
C LYS A 792 -53.54 -11.90 64.14
N LEU A 793 -52.54 -11.34 63.47
CA LEU A 793 -52.71 -10.15 62.63
C LEU A 793 -53.61 -10.44 61.43
N LEU A 794 -53.40 -11.57 60.73
CA LEU A 794 -54.24 -11.99 59.62
C LEU A 794 -55.66 -12.33 60.08
N LEU A 795 -55.79 -13.02 61.22
CA LEU A 795 -57.07 -13.38 61.82
C LEU A 795 -57.89 -12.12 62.12
N GLY A 796 -57.28 -11.11 62.73
CA GLY A 796 -57.96 -9.86 63.05
C GLY A 796 -58.51 -9.14 61.81
N ARG A 797 -57.73 -9.08 60.72
CA ARG A 797 -58.20 -8.50 59.45
C ARG A 797 -59.33 -9.29 58.81
N THR A 798 -59.30 -10.61 58.97
CA THR A 798 -60.32 -11.52 58.40
C THR A 798 -61.68 -11.38 59.08
N LEU A 799 -61.67 -11.21 60.41
CA LEU A 799 -62.87 -11.23 61.24
C LEU A 799 -63.48 -9.83 61.49
N ILE A 800 -62.70 -8.77 61.29
CA ILE A 800 -63.17 -7.39 61.41
C ILE A 800 -64.40 -7.16 60.52
N GLY A 801 -65.48 -6.61 61.10
CA GLY A 801 -66.70 -6.24 60.39
C GLY A 801 -67.58 -7.41 59.91
N ARG A 802 -67.26 -8.67 60.28
CA ARG A 802 -68.03 -9.86 59.90
C ARG A 802 -69.26 -10.06 60.79
N SER A 803 -70.34 -10.56 60.20
CA SER A 803 -71.57 -10.88 60.93
C SER A 803 -71.41 -12.14 61.81
N SER A 804 -72.34 -12.35 62.75
CA SER A 804 -72.34 -13.60 63.54
C SER A 804 -72.51 -14.86 62.69
N ASP A 805 -73.13 -14.77 61.51
CA ASP A 805 -73.29 -15.91 60.61
C ASP A 805 -72.00 -16.16 59.82
N ASP A 806 -71.26 -15.10 59.44
CA ASP A 806 -69.93 -15.23 58.83
C ASP A 806 -68.92 -15.84 59.80
N LEU A 807 -68.94 -15.41 61.07
CA LEU A 807 -68.10 -16.00 62.12
C LEU A 807 -68.41 -17.48 62.32
N LYS A 808 -69.69 -17.86 62.26
CA LYS A 808 -70.10 -19.27 62.34
C LYS A 808 -69.58 -20.09 61.15
N ASN A 809 -69.69 -19.54 59.94
CA ASN A 809 -69.17 -20.17 58.73
C ASN A 809 -67.64 -20.29 58.78
N PHE A 810 -66.95 -19.28 59.30
CA PHE A 810 -65.51 -19.30 59.50
C PHE A 810 -65.09 -20.37 60.52
N VAL A 811 -65.73 -20.42 61.70
CA VAL A 811 -65.47 -21.47 62.70
C VAL A 811 -65.71 -22.86 62.14
N GLN A 812 -66.76 -23.03 61.33
CA GLN A 812 -67.05 -24.30 60.67
C GLN A 812 -65.94 -24.68 59.67
N ALA A 813 -65.43 -23.72 58.89
CA ALA A 813 -64.30 -23.94 58.01
C ALA A 813 -63.03 -24.32 58.80
N VAL A 814 -62.71 -23.61 59.90
CA VAL A 814 -61.55 -23.92 60.75
C VAL A 814 -61.66 -25.32 61.37
N ARG A 815 -62.88 -25.75 61.77
CA ARG A 815 -63.10 -27.11 62.28
C ARG A 815 -62.87 -28.18 61.21
N ILE A 816 -63.15 -27.90 59.95
CA ILE A 816 -62.86 -28.81 58.83
C ILE A 816 -61.34 -28.94 58.63
N GLU A 817 -60.61 -27.83 58.75
CA GLU A 817 -59.14 -27.81 58.65
C GLU A 817 -58.44 -28.38 59.89
N GLY A 818 -59.13 -28.52 61.02
CA GLY A 818 -58.64 -29.25 62.21
C GLY A 818 -57.68 -28.48 63.13
N CYS A 819 -57.47 -27.18 62.92
CA CYS A 819 -56.52 -26.40 63.72
C CYS A 819 -57.18 -25.79 64.99
N SER A 820 -56.98 -26.43 66.14
CA SER A 820 -57.53 -25.98 67.44
C SER A 820 -56.93 -24.65 67.93
N ALA A 821 -55.72 -24.33 67.49
CA ALA A 821 -55.05 -23.07 67.82
C ALA A 821 -55.73 -21.86 67.15
N VAL A 822 -56.20 -22.01 65.90
CA VAL A 822 -57.00 -20.98 65.21
C VAL A 822 -58.36 -20.81 65.89
N LEU A 823 -59.00 -21.90 66.35
CA LEU A 823 -60.25 -21.83 67.11
C LEU A 823 -60.08 -21.09 68.44
N ALA A 824 -58.99 -21.37 69.17
CA ALA A 824 -58.65 -20.66 70.40
C ALA A 824 -58.38 -19.17 70.14
N ALA A 825 -57.58 -18.85 69.12
CA ALA A 825 -57.30 -17.47 68.74
C ALA A 825 -58.56 -16.72 68.26
N THR A 826 -59.48 -17.42 67.59
CA THR A 826 -60.78 -16.87 67.18
C THR A 826 -61.65 -16.58 68.39
N ALA A 827 -61.69 -17.50 69.37
CA ALA A 827 -62.42 -17.28 70.62
C ALA A 827 -61.84 -16.11 71.41
N ASP A 828 -60.51 -16.00 71.48
CA ASP A 828 -59.82 -14.89 72.13
C ASP A 828 -60.11 -13.56 71.43
N TRP A 829 -60.07 -13.54 70.09
CA TRP A 829 -60.42 -12.36 69.30
C TRP A 829 -61.87 -11.93 69.54
N VAL A 830 -62.82 -12.88 69.54
CA VAL A 830 -64.23 -12.61 69.85
C VAL A 830 -64.41 -12.07 71.26
N LYS A 831 -63.67 -12.61 72.25
CA LYS A 831 -63.69 -12.08 73.63
C LYS A 831 -63.21 -10.65 73.67
N GLU A 832 -62.06 -10.37 73.07
CA GLU A 832 -61.45 -9.03 73.04
C GLU A 832 -62.32 -7.98 72.31
N HIS A 833 -63.00 -8.36 71.23
CA HIS A 833 -63.73 -7.41 70.37
C HIS A 833 -65.23 -7.29 70.70
N TYR A 834 -65.80 -8.19 71.51
CA TYR A 834 -67.22 -8.18 71.89
C TYR A 834 -67.45 -8.11 73.41
N GLU A 835 -66.39 -8.05 74.24
CA GLU A 835 -66.48 -7.92 75.70
C GLU A 835 -67.34 -6.75 76.16
N GLU A 836 -67.28 -5.61 75.46
CA GLU A 836 -68.06 -4.41 75.79
C GLU A 836 -69.57 -4.55 75.56
N VAL A 837 -70.01 -5.53 74.76
CA VAL A 837 -71.42 -5.75 74.39
C VAL A 837 -72.11 -6.76 75.34
N GLY A 838 -71.36 -7.37 76.27
CA GLY A 838 -71.89 -8.28 77.31
C GLY A 838 -72.49 -9.60 76.80
N ALA A 839 -72.36 -9.89 75.50
CA ALA A 839 -73.00 -11.03 74.82
C ALA A 839 -72.00 -12.12 74.37
N THR A 840 -70.74 -12.04 74.81
CA THR A 840 -69.62 -12.87 74.34
C THR A 840 -69.90 -14.37 74.41
N ASP A 841 -70.42 -14.89 75.53
CA ASP A 841 -70.75 -16.31 75.68
C ASP A 841 -71.89 -16.76 74.74
N GLY A 842 -72.84 -15.86 74.46
CA GLY A 842 -73.93 -16.10 73.52
C GLY A 842 -73.44 -16.17 72.07
N ILE A 843 -72.53 -15.28 71.70
CA ILE A 843 -71.88 -15.26 70.38
C ILE A 843 -71.02 -16.50 70.21
N LEU A 844 -70.16 -16.85 71.18
CA LEU A 844 -69.31 -18.05 71.14
C LEU A 844 -70.13 -19.33 70.95
N ARG A 845 -71.27 -19.48 71.64
CA ARG A 845 -72.19 -20.62 71.42
C ARG A 845 -72.82 -20.58 70.03
N ARG A 846 -73.23 -19.41 69.54
CA ARG A 846 -73.88 -19.26 68.22
C ARG A 846 -72.93 -19.55 67.06
N ILE A 847 -71.66 -19.14 67.17
CA ILE A 847 -70.65 -19.36 66.14
C ILE A 847 -70.04 -20.77 66.20
N GLY A 848 -70.44 -21.61 67.15
CA GLY A 848 -69.98 -23.01 67.22
C GLY A 848 -68.69 -23.22 68.03
N LEU A 849 -68.42 -22.36 69.02
CA LEU A 849 -67.33 -22.48 70.00
C LEU A 849 -67.85 -22.53 71.47
N PRO A 850 -68.81 -23.41 71.79
CA PRO A 850 -69.38 -23.50 73.14
C PRO A 850 -68.34 -23.87 74.21
N GLU A 851 -67.27 -24.56 73.86
CA GLU A 851 -66.20 -24.97 74.77
C GLU A 851 -65.34 -23.81 75.28
N TYR A 852 -65.33 -22.67 74.57
CA TYR A 852 -64.62 -21.45 74.98
C TYR A 852 -65.52 -20.47 75.74
N ALA A 853 -66.82 -20.76 75.87
CA ALA A 853 -67.78 -19.98 76.64
C ALA A 853 -67.68 -20.28 78.15
N SER A 854 -67.87 -19.26 78.98
CA SER A 854 -67.78 -19.41 80.43
C SER A 854 -68.91 -20.29 80.97
N ARG A 855 -68.62 -21.21 81.91
CA ARG A 855 -69.64 -22.06 82.56
C ARG A 855 -70.64 -21.27 83.45
N ARG A 856 -70.48 -19.95 83.60
CA ARG A 856 -71.40 -19.07 84.35
C ARG A 856 -72.41 -18.39 83.42
N SER A 857 -73.33 -19.16 82.85
CA SER A 857 -74.60 -18.62 82.34
C SER A 857 -75.58 -19.78 82.08
N LEU A 858 -76.12 -20.35 83.16
CA LEU A 858 -77.23 -21.32 83.10
C LEU A 858 -78.46 -20.93 83.93
N PHE A 859 -78.42 -19.85 84.72
CA PHE A 859 -79.63 -19.30 85.36
C PHE A 859 -79.50 -17.77 85.51
N GLY A 860 -80.47 -17.02 84.97
CA GLY A 860 -80.45 -15.56 84.98
C GLY A 860 -80.96 -14.92 86.28
N ARG A 861 -80.63 -13.63 86.46
CA ARG A 861 -81.53 -12.58 86.99
C ARG A 861 -80.95 -11.18 86.75
N ARG A 862 -81.85 -10.27 86.33
CA ARG A 862 -81.70 -8.80 86.15
C ARG A 862 -81.35 -8.10 87.47
N ALA A 863 -80.61 -6.98 87.43
CA ALA A 863 -81.12 -5.61 87.58
C ALA A 863 -79.96 -4.58 87.77
N LYS A 864 -80.18 -3.39 87.18
CA LYS A 864 -79.65 -2.01 87.45
C LYS A 864 -78.77 -1.85 88.70
N ASP A 865 -77.66 -1.11 88.65
CA ASP A 865 -77.53 0.31 88.27
C ASP A 865 -76.30 0.64 87.40
#